data_AF-A0A6C0HC93-F1
#
_entry.id   AF-A0A6C0HC93-F1
#
_cell.length_a   1.000
_cell.length_b   1.000
_cell.length_c   1.000
_cell.angle_alpha   90.00
_cell.angle_beta   90.00
_cell.angle_gamma   90.00
#
_symmetry.space_group_name_H-M   'P 1'
#
loop_
_entity.id
_entity.type
_entity.pdbx_description
1 polymer ?
#
loop_
_entity_poly.entity_id
_entity_poly.type
_entity_poly.pdbx_seq_one_letter_code
_entity_poly.pdbx_strand_id
1 'polypeptide(L)'
;MYKSINIENELIAHYKKPTISTAFNLFYIGLKICSSVFVTVAFIMICSRTYTKTNPSNTLLATTASTTTLNDFSNIGTTSSDYFIRIKVEDPTYGEIQTLEDLPWDALAEPYKKQYFYVDEFTIADKSIDLSSYIVSWTIADQYNFVGNDQFVMLNNTGVYDASVTISSKLPTNSVYTYEFTLAVKYVRREIRSLTDEDRESFFSALELLYSLSETEGQRLYGSKFHTAEYFSYKHLTGAGTTDCDHWHDGAGIITHHMAFTLEFEQSLQSINPALTNPYWEYGMDSYLYDHWADSPIFDEDWFGMSSPTNPEHKIDDGGRWDNLLVPDGDDYTEWSIQDTGSLNPYINGFGHMRSPWNNNPFQQLGRHNKTYSMTQYETMPDCSILQSCFKSDSLADLNDCSNGETHGPVHILIGGAWGDGGLFNDEDVTMVQKPDKLLFFKVLWRMGYTRCPDTCTYGTPCKCSVPQQYIDAYGAETILKATNVYYALENQLKNADDELFLKVLRAVEDPGIAGEMFSSAAAFDPTFWPLHGQLERLLGAKRIMISQGTITNFDETWAFTEYNKASGAAYLNGVCDWSNVAGAGDLTLPTCTLDVICDGHNEDDVLEFSNFLDLDEEYTNADFYEFIHPWSEDLPYTYDTWDFDYCADAGFSFTATSSAINPGAPNTNPLPNDKNTDNLPGIPGKQ
;
A
#
# COMPACT_ATOMS: atom_id res chain seq x y z
N MET A 1 -46.16 -11.44 21.47
CA MET A 1 -47.52 -12.02 21.33
C MET A 1 -47.51 -12.85 20.05
N TYR A 2 -47.49 -14.18 20.17
CA TYR A 2 -47.36 -15.12 19.06
C TYR A 2 -48.57 -15.08 18.10
N LYS A 3 -48.34 -15.17 16.78
CA LYS A 3 -49.24 -15.92 15.89
C LYS A 3 -48.53 -16.41 14.62
N SER A 4 -48.27 -17.71 14.63
CA SER A 4 -47.97 -18.59 13.51
C SER A 4 -49.20 -18.81 12.61
N ILE A 5 -49.02 -18.95 11.30
CA ILE A 5 -49.93 -19.74 10.45
C ILE A 5 -49.08 -20.60 9.51
N ASN A 6 -49.29 -21.92 9.64
CA ASN A 6 -48.79 -23.00 8.81
C ASN A 6 -50.04 -23.63 8.16
N ILE A 7 -50.08 -23.85 6.83
CA ILE A 7 -50.91 -24.90 6.20
C ILE A 7 -50.22 -25.40 4.92
N GLU A 8 -49.92 -26.69 4.91
CA GLU A 8 -49.49 -27.53 3.79
C GLU A 8 -50.67 -28.07 2.94
N ASN A 9 -50.31 -28.64 1.78
CA ASN A 9 -51.01 -29.65 0.96
C ASN A 9 -52.06 -29.10 -0.03
N GLU A 10 -52.16 -29.55 -1.30
CA GLU A 10 -51.97 -30.90 -1.82
C GLU A 10 -51.73 -30.96 -3.36
N LEU A 11 -51.06 -32.03 -3.82
CA LEU A 11 -50.80 -32.45 -5.21
C LEU A 11 -52.06 -32.93 -5.95
N ILE A 12 -52.22 -32.61 -7.25
CA ILE A 12 -52.78 -33.54 -8.25
C ILE A 12 -52.06 -33.40 -9.61
N ALA A 13 -51.57 -34.53 -10.10
CA ALA A 13 -50.87 -34.75 -11.36
C ALA A 13 -51.79 -34.79 -12.59
N HIS A 14 -51.25 -34.43 -13.77
CA HIS A 14 -51.66 -35.06 -15.03
C HIS A 14 -50.48 -35.28 -16.00
N TYR A 15 -50.20 -36.56 -16.21
CA TYR A 15 -49.33 -37.14 -17.23
C TYR A 15 -50.01 -37.11 -18.60
N LYS A 16 -49.28 -36.75 -19.67
CA LYS A 16 -49.35 -37.46 -20.96
C LYS A 16 -48.08 -37.23 -21.79
N LYS A 17 -47.56 -38.36 -22.28
CA LYS A 17 -46.28 -38.63 -22.95
C LYS A 17 -46.57 -39.00 -24.43
N PRO A 18 -45.60 -39.41 -25.27
CA PRO A 18 -44.81 -38.60 -26.21
C PRO A 18 -45.02 -39.04 -27.69
N THR A 19 -44.34 -38.38 -28.64
CA THR A 19 -44.02 -38.98 -29.95
C THR A 19 -42.55 -38.78 -30.31
N ILE A 20 -41.95 -39.89 -30.72
CA ILE A 20 -40.56 -40.11 -31.11
C ILE A 20 -40.47 -40.12 -32.64
N SER A 21 -39.41 -39.52 -33.17
CA SER A 21 -38.74 -39.94 -34.42
C SER A 21 -37.32 -39.36 -34.39
N THR A 22 -36.30 -40.08 -33.91
CA THR A 22 -35.30 -40.81 -34.72
C THR A 22 -34.81 -40.05 -35.95
N ALA A 23 -33.54 -39.89 -36.26
CA ALA A 23 -32.28 -40.37 -35.68
C ALA A 23 -31.16 -39.62 -36.41
N PHE A 24 -30.14 -39.13 -35.70
CA PHE A 24 -28.75 -39.24 -36.13
C PHE A 24 -27.89 -39.19 -34.89
N ASN A 25 -27.29 -40.33 -34.63
CA ASN A 25 -26.67 -40.73 -33.39
C ASN A 25 -25.16 -40.46 -33.49
N LEU A 26 -24.56 -40.19 -32.34
CA LEU A 26 -23.18 -40.58 -32.01
C LEU A 26 -22.06 -39.88 -32.80
N PHE A 27 -21.73 -38.64 -32.41
CA PHE A 27 -20.34 -38.17 -32.32
C PHE A 27 -20.34 -36.95 -31.37
N TYR A 28 -19.37 -36.88 -30.45
CA TYR A 28 -19.07 -35.73 -29.57
C TYR A 28 -19.78 -35.56 -28.21
N ILE A 29 -20.18 -36.63 -27.53
CA ILE A 29 -20.23 -36.62 -26.05
C ILE A 29 -19.54 -37.88 -25.55
N GLY A 30 -18.23 -37.77 -25.34
CA GLY A 30 -17.36 -38.87 -24.95
C GLY A 30 -15.91 -38.41 -24.90
N LEU A 31 -15.62 -37.34 -24.14
CA LEU A 31 -14.24 -36.95 -23.82
C LEU A 31 -14.16 -36.14 -22.53
N LYS A 32 -14.75 -36.64 -21.44
CA LYS A 32 -14.32 -36.34 -20.07
C LYS A 32 -14.54 -37.63 -19.25
N ILE A 33 -13.52 -38.01 -18.48
CA ILE A 33 -13.46 -39.21 -17.61
C ILE A 33 -13.05 -40.50 -18.36
N CYS A 34 -11.72 -40.67 -18.51
CA CYS A 34 -10.96 -41.92 -18.41
C CYS A 34 -9.62 -41.75 -19.14
N SER A 35 -8.57 -41.37 -18.42
CA SER A 35 -7.17 -41.67 -18.78
C SER A 35 -6.26 -41.36 -17.59
N SER A 36 -6.50 -42.03 -16.47
CA SER A 36 -5.45 -42.40 -15.55
C SER A 36 -5.06 -43.85 -15.89
N VAL A 37 -3.75 -44.14 -15.81
CA VAL A 37 -3.10 -45.47 -15.82
C VAL A 37 -2.44 -45.93 -17.15
N PHE A 38 -1.09 -45.92 -17.10
CA PHE A 38 -0.06 -46.54 -17.97
C PHE A 38 0.19 -46.00 -19.38
N VAL A 39 1.22 -45.14 -19.54
CA VAL A 39 2.50 -45.49 -20.19
C VAL A 39 3.63 -44.66 -19.57
N THR A 40 4.54 -45.37 -18.94
CA THR A 40 5.86 -44.95 -18.46
C THR A 40 6.83 -44.80 -19.65
N VAL A 41 7.83 -43.91 -19.47
CA VAL A 41 9.15 -43.82 -20.14
C VAL A 41 9.33 -42.60 -21.06
N ALA A 42 10.30 -41.77 -20.64
CA ALA A 42 11.02 -40.68 -21.33
C ALA A 42 10.39 -39.28 -21.29
N PHE A 43 10.59 -38.56 -20.19
CA PHE A 43 11.21 -37.22 -20.18
C PHE A 43 11.71 -36.93 -18.75
N ILE A 44 12.98 -37.27 -18.52
CA ILE A 44 13.77 -36.86 -17.35
C ILE A 44 14.67 -35.73 -17.85
N MET A 45 14.47 -34.51 -17.34
CA MET A 45 15.48 -33.51 -16.99
C MET A 45 14.88 -32.10 -17.04
N ILE A 46 15.19 -31.32 -15.99
CA ILE A 46 14.95 -29.87 -15.78
C ILE A 46 13.62 -29.55 -15.08
N CYS A 47 13.66 -29.56 -13.74
CA CYS A 47 13.16 -28.51 -12.83
C CYS A 47 13.03 -29.06 -11.40
N SER A 48 14.18 -29.15 -10.72
CA SER A 48 14.26 -29.17 -9.25
C SER A 48 15.63 -28.61 -8.90
N ARG A 49 15.70 -27.28 -8.75
CA ARG A 49 16.83 -26.64 -8.07
C ARG A 49 16.34 -26.21 -6.70
N THR A 50 16.51 -27.12 -5.75
CA THR A 50 16.66 -26.80 -4.34
C THR A 50 17.90 -25.92 -4.17
N TYR A 51 17.73 -24.72 -3.64
CA TYR A 51 18.83 -23.87 -3.22
C TYR A 51 19.38 -24.40 -1.88
N THR A 52 20.48 -25.14 -1.95
CA THR A 52 21.37 -25.37 -0.79
C THR A 52 22.62 -24.53 -0.99
N LYS A 53 22.76 -23.45 -0.22
CA LYS A 53 23.93 -22.57 -0.22
C LYS A 53 25.04 -23.25 0.60
N THR A 54 25.91 -24.02 -0.05
CA THR A 54 27.21 -24.40 0.52
C THR A 54 28.28 -23.53 -0.11
N ASN A 55 28.89 -22.65 0.67
CA ASN A 55 30.01 -21.82 0.23
C ASN A 55 31.32 -22.44 0.76
N PRO A 56 32.24 -22.91 -0.11
CA PRO A 56 33.55 -23.34 0.34
C PRO A 56 34.47 -22.12 0.54
N SER A 57 35.01 -22.04 1.75
CA SER A 57 36.25 -21.39 2.15
C SER A 57 37.19 -20.99 0.99
N ASN A 58 37.40 -19.68 0.82
CA ASN A 58 38.60 -19.14 0.18
C ASN A 58 39.27 -18.14 1.13
N THR A 59 40.20 -18.68 1.91
CA THR A 59 41.20 -17.96 2.67
C THR A 59 42.15 -17.27 1.69
N LEU A 60 42.19 -15.94 1.67
CA LEU A 60 43.35 -15.21 1.15
C LEU A 60 43.80 -14.17 2.19
N LEU A 61 45.02 -14.40 2.67
CA LEU A 61 45.76 -13.56 3.60
C LEU A 61 46.02 -12.18 2.99
N ALA A 62 45.53 -11.13 3.66
CA ALA A 62 46.09 -9.79 3.58
C ALA A 62 46.27 -9.25 5.00
N THR A 63 47.51 -9.35 5.49
CA THR A 63 47.99 -8.71 6.70
C THR A 63 48.17 -7.22 6.44
N THR A 64 47.41 -6.37 7.15
CA THR A 64 47.90 -5.10 7.72
C THR A 64 46.88 -4.59 8.73
N ALA A 65 47.34 -4.38 9.95
CA ALA A 65 46.53 -3.98 11.09
C ALA A 65 46.00 -2.55 10.93
N SER A 66 44.69 -2.37 11.13
CA SER A 66 44.11 -1.15 11.69
C SER A 66 42.85 -1.53 12.46
N THR A 67 42.87 -1.24 13.75
CA THR A 67 41.79 -1.45 14.71
C THR A 67 40.63 -0.50 14.44
N THR A 68 39.52 -1.04 13.98
CA THR A 68 38.16 -0.49 14.15
C THR A 68 37.23 -1.68 14.29
N THR A 69 36.75 -1.90 15.51
CA THR A 69 35.74 -2.87 15.90
C THR A 69 34.44 -2.56 15.18
N LEU A 70 34.16 -3.26 14.08
CA LEU A 70 32.80 -3.53 13.63
C LEU A 70 32.33 -4.73 14.45
N ASN A 71 31.36 -4.51 15.32
CA ASN A 71 30.71 -5.60 16.03
C ASN A 71 29.76 -6.29 15.05
N ASP A 72 30.02 -7.57 14.81
CA ASP A 72 29.18 -8.52 14.09
C ASP A 72 28.09 -8.98 15.08
N PHE A 73 26.93 -8.32 15.05
CA PHE A 73 25.87 -8.41 16.08
C PHE A 73 24.71 -9.36 15.75
N SER A 74 24.94 -10.38 14.93
CA SER A 74 24.03 -11.54 14.81
C SER A 74 24.07 -12.49 16.02
N ASN A 75 24.70 -12.10 17.13
CA ASN A 75 25.05 -12.99 18.25
C ASN A 75 24.70 -12.36 19.59
N ILE A 76 23.64 -12.86 20.22
CA ILE A 76 23.16 -12.35 21.49
C ILE A 76 23.46 -13.38 22.59
N GLY A 77 24.26 -12.98 23.57
CA GLY A 77 24.47 -13.75 24.78
C GLY A 77 25.34 -13.01 25.78
N THR A 78 25.16 -13.31 27.06
CA THR A 78 25.97 -12.73 28.14
C THR A 78 27.29 -13.47 28.29
N THR A 79 28.42 -12.75 28.24
CA THR A 79 29.67 -13.21 28.83
C THR A 79 29.72 -12.83 30.30
N SER A 80 29.37 -13.75 31.21
CA SER A 80 30.04 -13.75 32.51
C SER A 80 31.39 -14.46 32.30
N SER A 81 32.42 -14.18 33.10
CA SER A 81 33.72 -14.84 32.95
C SER A 81 33.68 -16.38 33.04
N ASP A 82 32.53 -16.95 33.40
CA ASP A 82 32.35 -18.36 33.71
C ASP A 82 31.35 -19.10 32.79
N TYR A 83 30.45 -18.42 32.06
CA TYR A 83 29.47 -19.07 31.17
C TYR A 83 28.87 -18.15 30.09
N PHE A 84 28.33 -18.75 29.02
CA PHE A 84 27.61 -18.10 27.91
C PHE A 84 26.36 -18.92 27.55
N ILE A 85 25.22 -18.25 27.36
CA ILE A 85 23.97 -18.83 26.87
C ILE A 85 23.54 -18.05 25.62
N ARG A 86 23.18 -18.76 24.56
CA ARG A 86 22.55 -18.23 23.36
C ARG A 86 21.21 -18.91 23.17
N ILE A 87 20.19 -18.12 22.89
CA ILE A 87 18.85 -18.60 22.56
C ILE A 87 18.53 -18.29 21.11
N LYS A 88 17.50 -18.98 20.58
CA LYS A 88 16.85 -18.63 19.32
C LYS A 88 15.34 -18.78 19.46
N VAL A 89 14.64 -17.93 18.72
CA VAL A 89 13.20 -17.95 18.56
C VAL A 89 12.92 -17.90 17.06
N GLU A 90 12.27 -18.94 16.56
CA GLU A 90 12.07 -19.13 15.12
C GLU A 90 10.60 -19.38 14.79
N ASP A 91 10.16 -18.79 13.69
CA ASP A 91 8.95 -19.27 13.04
C ASP A 91 9.27 -20.61 12.35
N PRO A 92 8.50 -21.69 12.56
CA PRO A 92 8.79 -23.01 11.99
C PRO A 92 8.73 -23.05 10.46
N THR A 93 8.04 -22.09 9.84
CA THR A 93 7.86 -21.96 8.41
C THR A 93 8.89 -20.99 7.82
N TYR A 94 9.07 -19.84 8.46
CA TYR A 94 9.87 -18.72 7.93
C TYR A 94 11.28 -18.60 8.53
N GLY A 95 11.56 -19.29 9.63
CA GLY A 95 12.83 -19.21 10.35
C GLY A 95 12.96 -17.95 11.23
N GLU A 96 14.21 -17.52 11.43
CA GLU A 96 14.51 -16.26 12.12
C GLU A 96 14.20 -15.05 11.22
N ILE A 97 13.81 -13.94 11.84
CA ILE A 97 13.69 -12.66 11.13
C ILE A 97 15.07 -12.22 10.66
N GLN A 98 15.15 -11.82 9.39
CA GLN A 98 16.43 -11.57 8.72
C GLN A 98 17.15 -10.35 9.32
N THR A 99 16.39 -9.33 9.71
CA THR A 99 16.91 -8.04 10.21
C THR A 99 16.64 -7.84 11.69
N LEU A 100 16.65 -8.91 12.50
CA LEU A 100 16.49 -8.78 13.96
C LEU A 100 17.57 -7.87 14.58
N GLU A 101 18.78 -7.87 14.00
CA GLU A 101 19.89 -7.03 14.43
C GLU A 101 19.65 -5.51 14.24
N ASP A 102 18.66 -5.15 13.42
CA ASP A 102 18.25 -3.76 13.23
C ASP A 102 17.25 -3.26 14.28
N LEU A 103 16.74 -4.16 15.13
CA LEU A 103 15.74 -3.90 16.14
C LEU A 103 16.37 -3.91 17.55
N PRO A 104 15.78 -3.24 18.54
CA PRO A 104 16.35 -3.14 19.88
C PRO A 104 16.02 -4.36 20.77
N TRP A 105 15.47 -5.43 20.17
CA TRP A 105 14.96 -6.61 20.87
C TRP A 105 15.93 -7.78 20.71
N ASP A 106 16.07 -8.59 21.76
CA ASP A 106 16.97 -9.75 21.72
C ASP A 106 16.36 -10.95 20.99
N ALA A 107 15.04 -11.01 20.90
CA ALA A 107 14.31 -12.05 20.20
C ALA A 107 12.96 -11.50 19.71
N LEU A 108 12.42 -12.12 18.66
CA LEU A 108 11.10 -11.79 18.15
C LEU A 108 10.25 -13.04 17.93
N ALA A 109 8.98 -12.94 18.25
CA ALA A 109 7.96 -13.98 18.08
C ALA A 109 6.70 -13.38 17.44
N GLU A 110 6.00 -14.15 16.60
CA GLU A 110 4.69 -13.72 16.09
C GLU A 110 3.54 -14.16 17.00
N PRO A 111 2.54 -13.28 17.23
CA PRO A 111 1.34 -13.65 17.98
C PRO A 111 0.48 -14.64 17.17
N TYR A 112 -0.24 -15.51 17.88
CA TYR A 112 -1.14 -16.55 17.35
C TYR A 112 -0.49 -17.59 16.43
N LYS A 113 0.83 -17.55 16.26
CA LYS A 113 1.63 -18.56 15.56
C LYS A 113 2.45 -19.36 16.58
N LYS A 114 2.74 -20.62 16.24
CA LYS A 114 3.65 -21.44 17.06
C LYS A 114 5.07 -21.04 16.74
N GLN A 115 5.79 -20.56 17.74
CA GLN A 115 7.19 -20.18 17.65
C GLN A 115 8.06 -21.24 18.33
N TYR A 116 9.22 -21.53 17.76
CA TYR A 116 10.15 -22.54 18.25
C TYR A 116 11.25 -21.86 19.08
N PHE A 117 11.18 -22.05 20.39
CA PHE A 117 12.15 -21.53 21.36
C PHE A 117 13.17 -22.61 21.69
N TYR A 118 14.46 -22.29 21.61
CA TYR A 118 15.50 -23.24 22.01
C TYR A 118 16.81 -22.57 22.46
N VAL A 119 17.59 -23.31 23.25
CA VAL A 119 18.96 -22.93 23.60
C VAL A 119 19.89 -23.43 22.51
N ASP A 120 20.38 -22.52 21.67
CA ASP A 120 21.30 -22.80 20.56
C ASP A 120 22.70 -23.13 21.07
N GLU A 121 23.18 -22.40 22.07
CA GLU A 121 24.50 -22.61 22.65
C GLU A 121 24.49 -22.42 24.16
N PHE A 122 25.14 -23.32 24.89
CA PHE A 122 25.45 -23.15 26.30
C PHE A 122 26.90 -23.56 26.54
N THR A 123 27.73 -22.64 27.04
CA THR A 123 29.12 -22.92 27.41
C THR A 123 29.41 -22.53 28.85
N ILE A 124 30.30 -23.29 29.50
CA ILE A 124 30.87 -22.96 30.81
C ILE A 124 32.39 -22.99 30.66
N ALA A 125 33.07 -21.90 30.99
CA ALA A 125 34.52 -21.73 30.79
C ALA A 125 34.97 -22.16 29.37
N ASP A 126 34.29 -21.61 28.35
CA ASP A 126 34.50 -21.83 26.91
C ASP A 126 34.33 -23.28 26.44
N LYS A 127 33.67 -24.14 27.23
CA LYS A 127 33.34 -25.50 26.85
C LYS A 127 31.85 -25.64 26.63
N SER A 128 31.46 -26.07 25.44
CA SER A 128 30.08 -26.46 25.12
C SER A 128 29.59 -27.54 26.09
N ILE A 129 28.38 -27.32 26.60
CA ILE A 129 27.73 -28.15 27.61
C ILE A 129 26.52 -28.84 27.00
N ASP A 130 26.45 -30.16 27.20
CA ASP A 130 25.26 -30.94 26.89
C ASP A 130 24.16 -30.68 27.95
N LEU A 131 23.00 -30.21 27.49
CA LEU A 131 21.83 -29.90 28.31
C LEU A 131 21.12 -31.15 28.85
N SER A 132 21.48 -32.37 28.43
CA SER A 132 20.88 -33.62 28.93
C SER A 132 20.92 -33.76 30.46
N SER A 133 21.95 -33.18 31.09
CA SER A 133 22.16 -33.18 32.55
C SER A 133 21.58 -31.94 33.26
N TYR A 134 20.85 -31.09 32.55
CA TYR A 134 20.29 -29.84 33.05
C TYR A 134 18.77 -29.80 32.86
N ILE A 135 18.12 -28.94 33.65
CA ILE A 135 16.73 -28.53 33.52
C ILE A 135 16.76 -27.10 32.99
N VAL A 136 16.24 -26.90 31.78
CA VAL A 136 16.10 -25.58 31.15
C VAL A 136 14.67 -25.12 31.40
N SER A 137 14.51 -23.98 32.05
CA SER A 137 13.21 -23.36 32.35
C SER A 137 13.17 -21.97 31.72
N TRP A 138 12.09 -21.67 31.03
CA TRP A 138 11.85 -20.39 30.37
C TRP A 138 10.73 -19.65 31.09
N THR A 139 10.91 -18.35 31.23
CA THR A 139 9.90 -17.43 31.78
C THR A 139 9.73 -16.28 30.81
N ILE A 140 8.51 -16.00 30.38
CA ILE A 140 8.18 -14.82 29.56
C ILE A 140 7.08 -14.05 30.30
N ALA A 141 7.39 -12.80 30.70
CA ALA A 141 6.47 -11.86 31.33
C ALA A 141 5.69 -12.40 32.56
N ASP A 142 6.27 -13.36 33.30
CA ASP A 142 5.60 -14.15 34.35
C ASP A 142 4.36 -14.95 33.92
N GLN A 143 3.90 -14.81 32.67
CA GLN A 143 2.68 -15.42 32.14
C GLN A 143 2.93 -16.77 31.49
N TYR A 144 4.06 -16.93 30.79
CA TYR A 144 4.41 -18.16 30.10
C TYR A 144 5.63 -18.80 30.75
N ASN A 145 5.41 -19.97 31.36
CA ASN A 145 6.45 -20.74 32.02
C ASN A 145 6.49 -22.14 31.41
N PHE A 146 7.63 -22.54 30.84
CA PHE A 146 7.80 -23.85 30.24
C PHE A 146 9.19 -24.43 30.49
N VAL A 147 9.30 -25.75 30.39
CA VAL A 147 10.53 -26.49 30.67
C VAL A 147 10.91 -27.31 29.44
N GLY A 148 12.16 -27.18 29.01
CA GLY A 148 12.70 -27.85 27.83
C GLY A 148 13.88 -27.07 27.25
N ASN A 149 14.85 -27.79 26.69
CA ASN A 149 15.94 -27.19 25.92
C ASN A 149 15.44 -26.63 24.57
N ASP A 150 14.32 -27.17 24.09
CA ASP A 150 13.56 -26.72 22.93
C ASP A 150 12.05 -26.86 23.23
N GLN A 151 11.20 -25.94 22.77
CA GLN A 151 9.74 -25.99 22.92
C GLN A 151 9.03 -25.17 21.83
N PHE A 152 7.83 -25.61 21.44
CA PHE A 152 6.91 -24.79 20.65
C PHE A 152 5.98 -24.02 21.58
N VAL A 153 5.95 -22.71 21.44
CA VAL A 153 5.17 -21.79 22.27
C VAL A 153 4.30 -20.94 21.36
N MET A 154 3.04 -20.73 21.76
CA MET A 154 2.15 -19.78 21.09
C MET A 154 1.86 -18.65 22.06
N LEU A 155 2.28 -17.45 21.66
CA LEU A 155 2.02 -16.20 22.36
C LEU A 155 0.85 -15.53 21.65
N ASN A 156 -0.06 -14.90 22.37
CA ASN A 156 -1.28 -14.35 21.75
C ASN A 156 -1.33 -12.83 21.76
N ASN A 157 -0.61 -12.17 22.66
CA ASN A 157 -0.67 -10.73 22.81
C ASN A 157 0.61 -10.12 22.28
N THR A 158 0.48 -9.08 21.46
CA THR A 158 1.61 -8.25 21.06
C THR A 158 2.20 -7.52 22.26
N GLY A 159 3.40 -7.00 22.09
CA GLY A 159 4.09 -6.19 23.10
C GLY A 159 5.53 -6.65 23.31
N VAL A 160 6.24 -5.93 24.17
CA VAL A 160 7.62 -6.22 24.53
C VAL A 160 7.66 -6.76 25.97
N TYR A 161 8.41 -7.83 26.16
CA TYR A 161 8.40 -8.60 27.40
C TYR A 161 9.81 -8.87 27.91
N ASP A 162 10.01 -8.67 29.21
CA ASP A 162 11.14 -9.24 29.92
C ASP A 162 11.00 -10.77 29.94
N ALA A 163 12.06 -11.46 29.50
CA ALA A 163 12.11 -12.90 29.42
C ALA A 163 13.43 -13.46 29.96
N SER A 164 13.40 -14.69 30.45
CA SER A 164 14.58 -15.36 30.95
C SER A 164 14.61 -16.84 30.63
N VAL A 165 15.82 -17.36 30.42
CA VAL A 165 16.10 -18.79 30.41
C VAL A 165 17.02 -19.13 31.57
N THR A 166 16.59 -20.09 32.37
CA THR A 166 17.32 -20.59 33.54
C THR A 166 17.71 -22.05 33.33
N ILE A 167 19.01 -22.34 33.37
CA ILE A 167 19.61 -23.66 33.21
C ILE A 167 20.11 -24.12 34.59
N SER A 168 19.46 -25.12 35.18
CA SER A 168 19.79 -25.65 36.49
C SER A 168 20.28 -27.10 36.42
N SER A 169 21.31 -27.45 37.19
CA SER A 169 21.85 -28.81 37.19
C SER A 169 20.85 -29.82 37.76
N LYS A 170 20.72 -30.99 37.13
CA LYS A 170 19.98 -32.14 37.72
C LYS A 170 20.73 -32.79 38.89
N LEU A 171 22.02 -32.49 39.03
CA LEU A 171 22.89 -33.02 40.07
C LEU A 171 22.84 -32.13 41.33
N PRO A 172 23.30 -32.62 42.49
CA PRO A 172 23.28 -31.87 43.76
C PRO A 172 24.17 -30.60 43.77
N THR A 173 24.88 -30.35 42.68
CA THR A 173 25.59 -29.10 42.45
C THR A 173 24.56 -28.00 42.24
N ASN A 174 24.47 -27.08 43.19
CA ASN A 174 23.47 -26.00 43.23
C ASN A 174 23.73 -24.89 42.16
N SER A 175 24.24 -25.27 40.99
CA SER A 175 24.58 -24.37 39.89
C SER A 175 23.34 -24.04 39.08
N VAL A 176 23.06 -22.74 38.99
CA VAL A 176 21.97 -22.15 38.23
C VAL A 176 22.60 -21.07 37.36
N TYR A 177 22.32 -21.12 36.07
CA TYR A 177 22.76 -20.15 35.08
C TYR A 177 21.53 -19.48 34.50
N THR A 178 21.53 -18.16 34.43
CA THR A 178 20.40 -17.39 33.94
C THR A 178 20.86 -16.45 32.85
N TYR A 179 20.04 -16.32 31.82
CA TYR A 179 20.17 -15.34 30.75
C TYR A 179 18.84 -14.60 30.64
N GLU A 180 18.88 -13.30 30.86
CA GLU A 180 17.76 -12.37 30.73
C GLU A 180 17.83 -11.74 29.34
N PHE A 181 16.69 -11.58 28.68
CA PHE A 181 16.59 -11.05 27.33
C PHE A 181 15.23 -10.38 27.11
N THR A 182 15.18 -9.51 26.12
CA THR A 182 13.98 -8.77 25.71
C THR A 182 13.32 -9.48 24.54
N LEU A 183 12.08 -9.92 24.72
CA LEU A 183 11.29 -10.57 23.67
C LEU A 183 10.21 -9.62 23.14
N ALA A 184 10.27 -9.28 21.86
CA ALA A 184 9.15 -8.63 21.19
C ALA A 184 8.19 -9.66 20.60
N VAL A 185 6.90 -9.52 20.89
CA VAL A 185 5.83 -10.24 20.19
C VAL A 185 5.16 -9.25 19.25
N LYS A 186 5.41 -9.40 17.95
CA LYS A 186 4.90 -8.50 16.91
C LYS A 186 4.48 -9.31 15.70
N TYR A 187 3.41 -8.89 15.05
CA TYR A 187 3.03 -9.38 13.73
C TYR A 187 4.17 -9.11 12.72
N VAL A 188 4.48 -10.06 11.84
CA VAL A 188 5.56 -9.89 10.86
C VAL A 188 4.95 -9.79 9.46
N ARG A 189 4.86 -8.57 8.94
CA ARG A 189 4.47 -8.30 7.57
C ARG A 189 5.55 -8.81 6.62
N ARG A 190 5.15 -9.58 5.62
CA ARG A 190 6.04 -10.25 4.67
C ARG A 190 5.70 -9.85 3.24
N GLU A 191 6.70 -9.93 2.37
CA GLU A 191 6.49 -9.71 0.95
C GLU A 191 5.54 -10.78 0.40
N ILE A 192 4.51 -10.37 -0.35
CA ILE A 192 3.42 -11.29 -0.73
C ILE A 192 3.87 -12.53 -1.54
N ARG A 193 4.97 -12.43 -2.29
CA ARG A 193 5.56 -13.54 -3.05
C ARG A 193 6.40 -14.47 -2.16
N SER A 194 6.85 -14.01 -0.99
CA SER A 194 7.60 -14.81 -0.02
C SER A 194 6.70 -15.65 0.89
N LEU A 195 5.41 -15.32 0.97
CA LEU A 195 4.42 -16.12 1.69
C LEU A 195 4.31 -17.55 1.15
N THR A 196 4.05 -18.49 2.06
CA THR A 196 3.63 -19.83 1.66
C THR A 196 2.28 -19.79 0.95
N ASP A 197 1.98 -20.79 0.12
CA ASP A 197 0.67 -20.92 -0.53
C ASP A 197 -0.48 -20.94 0.49
N GLU A 198 -0.28 -21.57 1.65
CA GLU A 198 -1.29 -21.66 2.72
C GLU A 198 -1.54 -20.31 3.40
N ASP A 199 -0.50 -19.55 3.72
CA ASP A 199 -0.64 -18.22 4.34
C ASP A 199 -1.23 -17.22 3.35
N ARG A 200 -0.79 -17.26 2.08
CA ARG A 200 -1.32 -16.42 1.02
C ARG A 200 -2.80 -16.70 0.75
N GLU A 201 -3.21 -17.97 0.68
CA GLU A 201 -4.62 -18.31 0.53
C GLU A 201 -5.44 -17.90 1.76
N SER A 202 -4.87 -18.01 2.97
CA SER A 202 -5.53 -17.53 4.20
C SER A 202 -5.77 -16.02 4.18
N PHE A 203 -4.80 -15.25 3.70
CA PHE A 203 -4.94 -13.81 3.48
C PHE A 203 -6.04 -13.50 2.45
N PHE A 204 -5.99 -14.11 1.25
CA PHE A 204 -6.98 -13.83 0.20
C PHE A 204 -8.40 -14.28 0.59
N SER A 205 -8.53 -15.42 1.27
CA SER A 205 -9.82 -15.89 1.80
C SER A 205 -10.42 -14.91 2.82
N ALA A 206 -9.60 -14.32 3.69
CA ALA A 206 -10.07 -13.29 4.62
C ALA A 206 -10.41 -11.98 3.89
N LEU A 207 -9.59 -11.59 2.91
CA LEU A 207 -9.85 -10.41 2.09
C LEU A 207 -11.18 -10.51 1.36
N GLU A 208 -11.50 -11.65 0.73
CA GLU A 208 -12.81 -11.87 0.10
C GLU A 208 -13.99 -11.67 1.05
N LEU A 209 -13.85 -11.99 2.34
CA LEU A 209 -14.92 -11.76 3.31
C LEU A 209 -15.16 -10.26 3.56
N LEU A 210 -14.11 -9.44 3.55
CA LEU A 210 -14.23 -7.97 3.65
C LEU A 210 -14.99 -7.38 2.45
N TYR A 211 -14.92 -8.02 1.28
CA TYR A 211 -15.59 -7.59 0.05
C TYR A 211 -16.99 -8.20 -0.18
N SER A 212 -17.32 -9.31 0.49
CA SER A 212 -18.55 -10.06 0.23
C SER A 212 -19.60 -9.97 1.33
N LEU A 213 -19.21 -9.61 2.55
CA LEU A 213 -20.13 -9.44 3.67
C LEU A 213 -20.63 -8.00 3.76
N SER A 214 -21.81 -7.81 4.34
CA SER A 214 -22.24 -6.50 4.80
C SER A 214 -21.60 -6.16 6.14
N GLU A 215 -21.44 -4.87 6.42
CA GLU A 215 -20.85 -4.37 7.68
C GLU A 215 -21.52 -4.97 8.91
N THR A 216 -22.86 -5.00 8.94
CA THR A 216 -23.64 -5.57 10.04
C THR A 216 -23.40 -7.07 10.22
N GLU A 217 -23.35 -7.83 9.12
CA GLU A 217 -23.15 -9.28 9.19
C GLU A 217 -21.72 -9.63 9.61
N GLY A 218 -20.74 -8.90 9.06
CA GLY A 218 -19.33 -9.06 9.39
C GLY A 218 -19.04 -8.76 10.85
N GLN A 219 -19.50 -7.61 11.38
CA GLN A 219 -19.33 -7.29 12.80
C GLN A 219 -20.04 -8.30 13.72
N ARG A 220 -21.20 -8.85 13.29
CA ARG A 220 -21.90 -9.90 14.03
C ARG A 220 -21.11 -11.21 14.09
N LEU A 221 -20.34 -11.53 13.06
CA LEU A 221 -19.55 -12.76 12.95
C LEU A 221 -18.17 -12.65 13.60
N TYR A 222 -17.50 -11.51 13.41
CA TYR A 222 -16.07 -11.33 13.68
C TYR A 222 -15.77 -10.27 14.76
N GLY A 223 -16.79 -9.55 15.23
CA GLY A 223 -16.66 -8.53 16.28
C GLY A 223 -16.50 -7.10 15.73
N SER A 224 -16.41 -6.13 16.63
CA SER A 224 -16.48 -4.70 16.29
C SER A 224 -15.28 -4.16 15.50
N LYS A 225 -14.17 -4.91 15.45
CA LYS A 225 -12.99 -4.56 14.66
C LYS A 225 -13.11 -4.95 13.18
N PHE A 226 -14.13 -5.74 12.83
CA PHE A 226 -14.40 -6.07 11.43
C PHE A 226 -15.01 -4.86 10.73
N HIS A 227 -14.40 -4.48 9.61
CA HIS A 227 -14.93 -3.51 8.67
C HIS A 227 -14.81 -4.01 7.23
N THR A 228 -15.79 -3.66 6.40
CA THR A 228 -15.87 -4.04 4.98
C THR A 228 -15.03 -3.16 4.07
N ALA A 229 -14.77 -3.62 2.84
CA ALA A 229 -14.15 -2.80 1.80
C ALA A 229 -14.97 -1.52 1.47
N GLU A 230 -16.29 -1.56 1.67
CA GLU A 230 -17.15 -0.39 1.57
C GLU A 230 -16.82 0.64 2.67
N TYR A 231 -16.71 0.22 3.94
CA TYR A 231 -16.31 1.11 5.04
C TYR A 231 -14.98 1.81 4.74
N PHE A 232 -13.99 1.06 4.26
CA PHE A 232 -12.69 1.63 3.95
C PHE A 232 -12.72 2.59 2.76
N SER A 233 -13.47 2.26 1.71
CA SER A 233 -13.66 3.17 0.58
C SER A 233 -14.39 4.46 1.00
N TYR A 234 -15.36 4.38 1.91
CA TYR A 234 -16.02 5.54 2.51
C TYR A 234 -15.04 6.45 3.26
N LYS A 235 -14.15 5.90 4.10
CA LYS A 235 -13.14 6.69 4.81
C LYS A 235 -12.17 7.37 3.86
N HIS A 236 -11.65 6.64 2.87
CA HIS A 236 -10.73 7.21 1.88
C HIS A 236 -11.40 8.30 1.02
N LEU A 237 -12.68 8.16 0.68
CA LEU A 237 -13.45 9.23 0.02
C LEU A 237 -13.67 10.44 0.95
N THR A 238 -13.83 10.23 2.25
CA THR A 238 -13.89 11.33 3.22
C THR A 238 -12.56 12.10 3.28
N GLY A 239 -11.44 11.38 3.30
CA GLY A 239 -10.11 11.99 3.38
C GLY A 239 -9.62 12.66 2.09
N ALA A 240 -10.03 12.16 0.92
CA ALA A 240 -9.44 12.59 -0.36
C ALA A 240 -10.44 13.00 -1.44
N GLY A 241 -11.73 12.75 -1.21
CA GLY A 241 -12.81 12.98 -2.18
C GLY A 241 -13.54 14.32 -2.02
N THR A 242 -13.22 15.11 -1.00
CA THR A 242 -13.90 16.37 -0.67
C THR A 242 -13.48 17.53 -1.57
N THR A 243 -14.35 18.55 -1.67
CA THR A 243 -14.11 19.74 -2.51
C THR A 243 -13.31 20.84 -1.81
N ASP A 244 -13.20 20.79 -0.49
CA ASP A 244 -12.54 21.83 0.29
C ASP A 244 -11.01 21.73 0.18
N CYS A 245 -10.46 20.51 0.30
CA CYS A 245 -9.05 20.19 0.01
C CYS A 245 -8.83 18.67 -0.14
N ASP A 246 -7.57 18.21 -0.20
CA ASP A 246 -7.21 16.78 -0.03
C ASP A 246 -6.59 16.63 1.35
N HIS A 247 -7.19 15.87 2.25
CA HIS A 247 -6.71 15.75 3.64
C HIS A 247 -5.64 14.67 3.80
N TRP A 248 -5.57 13.71 2.87
CA TRP A 248 -4.74 12.51 3.04
C TRP A 248 -3.55 12.43 2.07
N HIS A 249 -3.53 13.20 0.97
CA HIS A 249 -2.46 13.07 -0.05
C HIS A 249 -1.62 14.33 -0.25
N ASP A 250 -2.22 15.52 -0.34
CA ASP A 250 -1.54 16.75 -0.80
C ASP A 250 -0.67 17.42 0.29
N GLY A 251 0.20 16.66 0.98
CA GLY A 251 1.05 17.22 2.02
C GLY A 251 1.70 16.23 2.98
N ALA A 252 2.09 16.75 4.16
CA ALA A 252 2.90 16.05 5.14
C ALA A 252 2.20 14.86 5.81
N GLY A 253 0.86 14.81 5.80
CA GLY A 253 0.06 13.77 6.43
C GLY A 253 0.01 12.43 5.68
N ILE A 254 0.55 12.33 4.46
CA ILE A 254 0.35 11.14 3.62
C ILE A 254 0.76 9.82 4.28
N ILE A 255 1.95 9.78 4.89
CA ILE A 255 2.47 8.53 5.47
C ILE A 255 1.62 8.14 6.68
N THR A 256 1.40 9.04 7.62
CA THR A 256 0.65 8.76 8.85
C THR A 256 -0.77 8.27 8.54
N HIS A 257 -1.46 8.91 7.59
CA HIS A 257 -2.80 8.49 7.18
C HIS A 257 -2.81 7.10 6.57
N HIS A 258 -1.96 6.81 5.58
CA HIS A 258 -1.97 5.52 4.90
C HIS A 258 -1.49 4.37 5.79
N MET A 259 -0.55 4.64 6.72
CA MET A 259 -0.09 3.61 7.67
C MET A 259 -1.17 3.29 8.71
N ALA A 260 -1.84 4.30 9.25
CA ALA A 260 -2.95 4.12 10.18
C ALA A 260 -4.13 3.39 9.50
N PHE A 261 -4.46 3.78 8.27
CA PHE A 261 -5.49 3.15 7.46
C PHE A 261 -5.18 1.67 7.17
N THR A 262 -3.92 1.37 6.81
CA THR A 262 -3.45 -0.01 6.58
C THR A 262 -3.51 -0.84 7.86
N LEU A 263 -3.18 -0.26 9.01
CA LEU A 263 -3.26 -0.94 10.31
C LEU A 263 -4.71 -1.22 10.72
N GLU A 264 -5.65 -0.28 10.51
CA GLU A 264 -7.08 -0.51 10.77
C GLU A 264 -7.64 -1.64 9.90
N PHE A 265 -7.26 -1.67 8.62
CA PHE A 265 -7.58 -2.77 7.71
C PHE A 265 -6.98 -4.10 8.15
N GLU A 266 -5.72 -4.11 8.59
CA GLU A 266 -5.08 -5.31 9.13
C GLU A 266 -5.83 -5.83 10.38
N GLN A 267 -6.34 -4.96 11.25
CA GLN A 267 -7.17 -5.37 12.38
C GLN A 267 -8.53 -5.96 11.95
N SER A 268 -9.08 -5.53 10.81
CA SER A 268 -10.25 -6.16 10.21
C SER A 268 -9.93 -7.59 9.74
N LEU A 269 -8.78 -7.83 9.11
CA LEU A 269 -8.32 -9.18 8.77
C LEU A 269 -8.12 -10.04 10.02
N GLN A 270 -7.52 -9.47 11.06
CA GLN A 270 -7.25 -10.16 12.34
C GLN A 270 -8.53 -10.53 13.09
N SER A 271 -9.61 -9.77 12.92
CA SER A 271 -10.93 -10.13 13.47
C SER A 271 -11.49 -11.43 12.87
N ILE A 272 -11.12 -11.76 11.63
CA ILE A 272 -11.46 -13.03 10.97
C ILE A 272 -10.52 -14.13 11.43
N ASN A 273 -9.21 -13.87 11.35
CA ASN A 273 -8.18 -14.80 11.76
C ASN A 273 -7.04 -14.04 12.46
N PRO A 274 -6.87 -14.23 13.79
CA PRO A 274 -5.97 -13.39 14.57
C PRO A 274 -4.48 -13.60 14.25
N ALA A 275 -4.12 -14.63 13.49
CA ALA A 275 -2.74 -14.85 13.03
C ALA A 275 -2.38 -14.13 11.72
N LEU A 276 -3.36 -13.47 11.07
CA LEU A 276 -3.14 -12.77 9.81
C LEU A 276 -2.41 -11.45 10.00
N THR A 277 -1.66 -11.11 8.95
CA THR A 277 -0.98 -9.84 8.75
C THR A 277 -1.27 -9.38 7.33
N ASN A 278 -1.37 -8.07 7.12
CA ASN A 278 -1.37 -7.50 5.78
C ASN A 278 0.04 -7.71 5.17
N PRO A 279 0.18 -8.46 4.07
CA PRO A 279 1.46 -8.55 3.38
C PRO A 279 1.80 -7.21 2.72
N TYR A 280 3.05 -7.03 2.33
CA TYR A 280 3.46 -5.90 1.50
C TYR A 280 3.83 -6.35 0.10
N TRP A 281 3.71 -5.43 -0.85
CA TRP A 281 4.13 -5.59 -2.23
C TRP A 281 5.36 -4.72 -2.50
N GLU A 282 6.46 -5.36 -2.89
CA GLU A 282 7.60 -4.63 -3.43
C GLU A 282 7.46 -4.39 -4.94
N TYR A 283 6.74 -3.33 -5.32
CA TYR A 283 6.67 -2.88 -6.71
C TYR A 283 8.02 -2.40 -7.26
N GLY A 284 8.93 -1.95 -6.39
CA GLY A 284 10.32 -1.66 -6.76
C GLY A 284 11.08 -2.89 -7.26
N MET A 285 10.80 -4.03 -6.63
CA MET A 285 11.35 -5.32 -7.05
C MET A 285 10.71 -5.79 -8.37
N ASP A 286 9.46 -5.43 -8.68
CA ASP A 286 8.85 -5.76 -9.97
C ASP A 286 9.60 -5.12 -11.15
N SER A 287 10.03 -3.87 -11.00
CA SER A 287 10.87 -3.20 -12.01
C SER A 287 12.26 -3.83 -12.17
N TYR A 288 12.73 -4.61 -11.19
CA TYR A 288 13.97 -5.37 -11.27
C TYR A 288 13.78 -6.77 -11.85
N LEU A 289 12.69 -7.45 -11.50
CA LEU A 289 12.45 -8.85 -11.85
C LEU A 289 11.82 -9.04 -13.23
N TYR A 290 11.04 -8.07 -13.72
CA TYR A 290 10.21 -8.24 -14.91
C TYR A 290 10.51 -7.17 -15.96
N ASP A 291 10.49 -7.57 -17.24
CA ASP A 291 10.59 -6.63 -18.37
C ASP A 291 9.34 -5.75 -18.48
N HIS A 292 8.18 -6.30 -18.09
CA HIS A 292 6.91 -5.59 -17.99
C HIS A 292 6.34 -5.79 -16.59
N TRP A 293 6.03 -4.68 -15.91
CA TRP A 293 5.48 -4.74 -14.54
C TRP A 293 4.17 -5.53 -14.44
N ALA A 294 3.40 -5.59 -15.52
CA ALA A 294 2.16 -6.36 -15.61
C ALA A 294 2.38 -7.88 -15.62
N ASP A 295 3.62 -8.36 -15.82
CA ASP A 295 3.99 -9.77 -15.73
C ASP A 295 4.21 -10.23 -14.28
N SER A 296 4.12 -9.31 -13.31
CA SER A 296 4.18 -9.62 -11.89
C SER A 296 3.02 -10.54 -11.50
N PRO A 297 3.26 -11.60 -10.71
CA PRO A 297 2.22 -12.54 -10.25
C PRO A 297 1.17 -11.86 -9.36
N ILE A 298 1.42 -10.62 -8.91
CA ILE A 298 0.39 -9.83 -8.22
C ILE A 298 -0.88 -9.68 -9.07
N PHE A 299 -0.75 -9.70 -10.39
CA PHE A 299 -1.86 -9.60 -11.34
C PHE A 299 -2.38 -10.95 -11.86
N ASP A 300 -1.98 -12.06 -11.24
CA ASP A 300 -2.53 -13.38 -11.54
C ASP A 300 -4.02 -13.46 -11.11
N GLU A 301 -4.81 -14.26 -11.83
CA GLU A 301 -6.26 -14.42 -11.63
C GLU A 301 -6.62 -14.90 -10.21
N ASP A 302 -5.77 -15.72 -9.61
CA ASP A 302 -5.96 -16.26 -8.26
C ASP A 302 -5.50 -15.29 -7.15
N TRP A 303 -4.76 -14.22 -7.50
CA TRP A 303 -4.26 -13.19 -6.59
C TRP A 303 -5.14 -11.95 -6.67
N PHE A 304 -4.70 -10.85 -7.32
CA PHE A 304 -5.47 -9.61 -7.42
C PHE A 304 -6.09 -9.35 -8.79
N GLY A 305 -5.96 -10.29 -9.73
CA GLY A 305 -6.53 -10.20 -11.08
C GLY A 305 -5.77 -9.25 -12.01
N MET A 306 -6.10 -9.32 -13.30
CA MET A 306 -5.34 -8.64 -14.34
C MET A 306 -5.17 -7.12 -14.12
N SER A 307 -4.01 -6.59 -14.50
CA SER A 307 -3.65 -5.17 -14.31
C SER A 307 -4.34 -4.22 -15.28
N SER A 308 -4.67 -4.66 -16.50
CA SER A 308 -5.26 -3.80 -17.52
C SER A 308 -6.19 -4.56 -18.47
N PRO A 309 -7.45 -4.77 -18.07
CA PRO A 309 -8.48 -5.33 -18.94
C PRO A 309 -8.66 -4.56 -20.26
N THR A 310 -9.05 -5.30 -21.30
CA THR A 310 -9.22 -4.76 -22.67
C THR A 310 -10.69 -4.68 -23.11
N ASN A 311 -11.62 -5.12 -22.26
CA ASN A 311 -13.05 -4.92 -22.50
C ASN A 311 -13.41 -3.42 -22.41
N PRO A 312 -14.53 -2.98 -23.02
CA PRO A 312 -14.92 -1.56 -23.05
C PRO A 312 -15.15 -0.92 -21.69
N GLU A 313 -15.49 -1.72 -20.68
CA GLU A 313 -15.71 -1.28 -19.31
C GLU A 313 -14.41 -1.19 -18.49
N HIS A 314 -13.29 -1.68 -19.03
CA HIS A 314 -12.01 -1.83 -18.33
C HIS A 314 -12.11 -2.66 -17.04
N LYS A 315 -13.13 -3.52 -16.92
CA LYS A 315 -13.38 -4.34 -15.74
C LYS A 315 -12.52 -5.60 -15.70
N ILE A 316 -12.18 -6.09 -14.52
CA ILE A 316 -11.51 -7.39 -14.38
C ILE A 316 -12.46 -8.50 -14.88
N ASP A 317 -12.01 -9.28 -15.87
CA ASP A 317 -12.79 -10.37 -16.50
C ASP A 317 -11.97 -11.64 -16.83
N ASP A 318 -10.97 -11.95 -15.99
CA ASP A 318 -10.12 -13.14 -16.13
C ASP A 318 -10.78 -14.44 -15.66
N GLY A 319 -11.90 -14.36 -14.93
CA GLY A 319 -12.54 -15.51 -14.29
C GLY A 319 -11.89 -15.90 -12.95
N GLY A 320 -11.00 -15.04 -12.44
CA GLY A 320 -10.35 -15.17 -11.15
C GLY A 320 -11.17 -14.67 -9.97
N ARG A 321 -10.50 -14.46 -8.84
CA ARG A 321 -11.11 -14.12 -7.54
C ARG A 321 -11.91 -12.82 -7.57
N TRP A 322 -11.44 -11.84 -8.36
CA TRP A 322 -12.00 -10.49 -8.44
C TRP A 322 -12.76 -10.22 -9.74
N ASP A 323 -13.08 -11.26 -10.50
CA ASP A 323 -13.86 -11.15 -11.73
C ASP A 323 -15.21 -10.45 -11.48
N ASN A 324 -15.48 -9.40 -12.25
CA ASN A 324 -16.68 -8.56 -12.15
C ASN A 324 -16.95 -7.95 -10.76
N LEU A 325 -15.90 -7.70 -9.95
CA LEU A 325 -16.06 -7.01 -8.67
C LEU A 325 -16.84 -5.69 -8.84
N LEU A 326 -17.89 -5.50 -8.04
CA LEU A 326 -18.79 -4.35 -8.12
C LEU A 326 -18.43 -3.33 -7.04
N VAL A 327 -18.22 -2.08 -7.44
CA VAL A 327 -18.15 -0.93 -6.52
C VAL A 327 -19.50 -0.78 -5.81
N PRO A 328 -19.51 -0.49 -4.49
CA PRO A 328 -20.75 -0.32 -3.75
C PRO A 328 -21.66 0.76 -4.34
N ASP A 329 -22.97 0.59 -4.18
CA ASP A 329 -23.94 1.64 -4.46
C ASP A 329 -23.86 2.72 -3.36
N GLY A 330 -24.10 3.97 -3.75
CA GLY A 330 -24.03 5.14 -2.87
C GLY A 330 -25.32 5.46 -2.14
N ASP A 331 -26.39 4.66 -2.26
CA ASP A 331 -27.74 5.00 -1.79
C ASP A 331 -27.79 5.44 -0.32
N ASP A 332 -27.02 4.77 0.55
CA ASP A 332 -26.93 5.05 1.99
C ASP A 332 -26.15 6.34 2.33
N TYR A 333 -25.44 6.91 1.35
CA TYR A 333 -24.58 8.10 1.51
C TYR A 333 -25.16 9.36 0.84
N THR A 334 -26.44 9.33 0.45
CA THR A 334 -27.09 10.42 -0.30
C THR A 334 -27.46 11.62 0.58
N GLU A 335 -27.66 11.42 1.88
CA GLU A 335 -27.89 12.50 2.82
C GLU A 335 -26.59 13.26 3.11
N TRP A 336 -26.51 14.52 2.68
CA TRP A 336 -25.32 15.35 2.86
C TRP A 336 -25.68 16.83 3.06
N SER A 337 -24.97 17.51 3.97
CA SER A 337 -25.16 18.93 4.27
C SER A 337 -23.92 19.74 3.90
N ILE A 338 -23.95 20.37 2.72
CA ILE A 338 -22.86 21.26 2.26
C ILE A 338 -22.62 22.40 3.26
N GLN A 339 -23.69 22.92 3.86
CA GLN A 339 -23.61 24.01 4.82
C GLN A 339 -22.81 23.61 6.07
N ASP A 340 -22.96 22.38 6.54
CA ASP A 340 -22.31 21.91 7.77
C ASP A 340 -20.90 21.38 7.52
N THR A 341 -20.67 20.76 6.36
CA THR A 341 -19.39 20.13 6.03
C THR A 341 -18.43 21.05 5.27
N GLY A 342 -18.93 22.12 4.67
CA GLY A 342 -18.11 23.00 3.83
C GLY A 342 -17.63 22.35 2.52
N SER A 343 -18.17 21.17 2.15
CA SER A 343 -17.81 20.42 0.95
C SER A 343 -19.05 19.89 0.20
N LEU A 344 -18.94 19.61 -1.10
CA LEU A 344 -19.89 18.77 -1.82
C LEU A 344 -19.82 17.31 -1.33
N ASN A 345 -20.86 16.52 -1.61
CA ASN A 345 -20.90 15.10 -1.24
C ASN A 345 -19.74 14.34 -1.93
N PRO A 346 -18.78 13.79 -1.18
CA PRO A 346 -17.60 13.15 -1.76
C PRO A 346 -17.84 11.68 -2.14
N TYR A 347 -18.99 11.10 -1.77
CA TYR A 347 -19.18 9.65 -1.78
C TYR A 347 -19.77 9.10 -3.07
N ILE A 348 -20.49 9.90 -3.84
CA ILE A 348 -21.36 9.39 -4.90
C ILE A 348 -21.13 10.16 -6.20
N ASN A 349 -20.96 9.42 -7.30
CA ASN A 349 -20.94 10.01 -8.64
C ASN A 349 -22.35 10.22 -9.21
N GLY A 350 -22.45 10.85 -10.39
CA GLY A 350 -23.74 11.11 -11.01
C GLY A 350 -24.58 9.86 -11.34
N PHE A 351 -24.00 8.65 -11.35
CA PHE A 351 -24.72 7.40 -11.58
C PHE A 351 -25.17 6.68 -10.31
N GLY A 352 -24.82 7.19 -9.12
CA GLY A 352 -25.18 6.58 -7.85
C GLY A 352 -24.14 5.58 -7.31
N HIS A 353 -22.96 5.47 -7.92
CA HIS A 353 -21.91 4.55 -7.46
C HIS A 353 -21.01 5.22 -6.44
N MET A 354 -20.50 4.45 -5.47
CA MET A 354 -19.61 4.94 -4.43
C MET A 354 -18.21 5.25 -4.96
N ARG A 355 -18.07 6.42 -5.60
CA ARG A 355 -16.89 6.89 -6.32
C ARG A 355 -16.75 8.39 -6.06
N SER A 356 -15.55 8.91 -6.35
CA SER A 356 -15.36 10.36 -6.40
C SER A 356 -16.45 11.02 -7.27
N PRO A 357 -17.05 12.14 -6.85
CA PRO A 357 -18.27 12.69 -7.46
C PRO A 357 -18.05 13.16 -8.91
N TRP A 358 -16.81 13.44 -9.27
CA TRP A 358 -16.39 13.80 -10.62
C TRP A 358 -16.10 12.60 -11.53
N ASN A 359 -15.88 11.41 -10.96
CA ASN A 359 -15.61 10.19 -11.73
C ASN A 359 -16.93 9.57 -12.20
N ASN A 360 -17.49 10.14 -13.26
CA ASN A 360 -18.78 9.75 -13.83
C ASN A 360 -18.69 8.46 -14.69
N ASN A 361 -18.03 7.42 -14.16
CA ASN A 361 -18.06 6.09 -14.73
C ASN A 361 -19.48 5.51 -14.61
N PRO A 362 -20.17 5.20 -15.72
CA PRO A 362 -21.49 4.56 -15.67
C PRO A 362 -21.41 3.09 -15.22
N PHE A 363 -20.26 2.45 -15.33
CA PHE A 363 -20.10 1.04 -15.00
C PHE A 363 -19.84 0.88 -13.49
N GLN A 364 -20.63 0.00 -12.86
CA GLN A 364 -20.48 -0.30 -11.43
C GLN A 364 -19.25 -1.19 -11.16
N GLN A 365 -18.77 -1.92 -12.17
CA GLN A 365 -17.60 -2.77 -12.01
C GLN A 365 -16.35 -1.95 -11.70
N LEU A 366 -15.46 -2.50 -10.88
CA LEU A 366 -14.11 -1.99 -10.70
C LEU A 366 -13.38 -2.01 -12.05
N GLY A 367 -12.77 -0.88 -12.40
CA GLY A 367 -12.04 -0.65 -13.64
C GLY A 367 -10.54 -0.41 -13.41
N ARG A 368 -9.71 -1.08 -14.21
CA ARG A 368 -8.25 -0.86 -14.27
C ARG A 368 -7.79 -0.57 -15.68
N HIS A 369 -6.79 0.27 -15.84
CA HIS A 369 -6.20 0.53 -17.14
C HIS A 369 -4.75 1.00 -17.03
N ASN A 370 -3.84 0.37 -17.77
CA ASN A 370 -2.42 0.77 -17.77
C ASN A 370 -2.10 2.04 -18.58
N LYS A 371 -3.12 2.80 -18.98
CA LYS A 371 -2.97 4.01 -19.78
C LYS A 371 -3.87 5.12 -19.27
N THR A 372 -3.37 6.33 -19.44
CA THR A 372 -4.08 7.57 -19.16
C THR A 372 -4.33 8.26 -20.50
N TYR A 373 -5.59 8.22 -20.94
CA TYR A 373 -6.10 8.72 -22.22
C TYR A 373 -5.31 8.21 -23.43
N SER A 374 -5.12 6.88 -23.49
CA SER A 374 -4.35 6.16 -24.52
C SER A 374 -2.84 6.41 -24.53
N MET A 375 -2.27 7.07 -23.51
CA MET A 375 -0.82 7.18 -23.32
C MET A 375 -0.36 6.46 -22.07
N THR A 376 0.86 5.95 -22.14
CA THR A 376 1.57 5.42 -20.99
C THR A 376 2.26 6.58 -20.29
N GLN A 377 1.85 6.91 -19.05
CA GLN A 377 2.55 7.95 -18.27
C GLN A 377 3.91 7.44 -17.80
N TYR A 378 3.90 6.23 -17.25
CA TYR A 378 5.05 5.55 -16.71
C TYR A 378 5.20 4.24 -17.45
N GLU A 379 6.41 3.95 -17.96
CA GLU A 379 6.66 2.67 -18.63
C GLU A 379 6.87 1.54 -17.62
N THR A 380 7.31 1.86 -16.40
CA THR A 380 7.64 0.93 -15.32
C THR A 380 7.13 1.44 -13.98
N MET A 381 7.01 0.54 -12.99
CA MET A 381 6.83 0.92 -11.59
C MET A 381 8.05 1.71 -11.08
N PRO A 382 7.93 2.49 -9.99
CA PRO A 382 9.06 3.17 -9.38
C PRO A 382 10.23 2.21 -9.11
N ASP A 383 11.40 2.48 -9.68
CA ASP A 383 12.55 1.59 -9.60
C ASP A 383 13.49 1.92 -8.43
N CYS A 384 14.55 1.13 -8.30
CA CYS A 384 15.55 1.33 -7.25
C CYS A 384 16.26 2.68 -7.27
N SER A 385 16.34 3.34 -8.44
CA SER A 385 16.92 4.68 -8.53
C SER A 385 16.04 5.72 -7.86
N ILE A 386 14.72 5.62 -8.06
CA ILE A 386 13.71 6.49 -7.46
C ILE A 386 13.66 6.25 -5.95
N LEU A 387 13.57 4.99 -5.51
CA LEU A 387 13.54 4.64 -4.08
C LEU A 387 14.77 5.17 -3.33
N GLN A 388 15.96 4.98 -3.91
CA GLN A 388 17.20 5.49 -3.31
C GLN A 388 17.24 7.03 -3.30
N SER A 389 16.67 7.69 -4.32
CA SER A 389 16.56 9.14 -4.37
C SER A 389 15.71 9.67 -3.23
N CYS A 390 14.51 9.11 -3.00
CA CYS A 390 13.65 9.50 -1.88
C CYS A 390 14.28 9.17 -0.52
N PHE A 391 14.99 8.05 -0.40
CA PHE A 391 15.70 7.72 0.84
C PHE A 391 16.76 8.76 1.23
N LYS A 392 17.42 9.37 0.23
CA LYS A 392 18.46 10.38 0.39
C LYS A 392 17.95 11.78 0.75
N SER A 393 16.63 12.00 0.84
CA SER A 393 16.06 13.27 1.29
C SER A 393 16.65 13.71 2.64
N ASP A 394 16.90 15.01 2.85
CA ASP A 394 17.53 15.50 4.08
C ASP A 394 16.50 15.82 5.18
N SER A 395 15.20 15.86 4.86
CA SER A 395 14.11 16.13 5.80
C SER A 395 12.94 15.17 5.64
N LEU A 396 12.11 15.04 6.68
CA LEU A 396 10.84 14.30 6.65
C LEU A 396 9.90 14.87 5.58
N ALA A 397 9.84 16.20 5.47
CA ALA A 397 9.02 16.89 4.48
C ALA A 397 9.42 16.50 3.04
N ASP A 398 10.72 16.52 2.72
CA ASP A 398 11.23 16.12 1.40
C ASP A 398 11.05 14.61 1.13
N LEU A 399 11.13 13.78 2.17
CA LEU A 399 10.87 12.35 2.04
C LEU A 399 9.39 12.09 1.74
N ASN A 400 8.47 12.74 2.45
CA ASN A 400 7.03 12.59 2.24
C ASN A 400 6.62 13.06 0.84
N ASP A 401 7.16 14.20 0.39
CA ASP A 401 6.91 14.75 -0.94
C ASP A 401 7.38 13.79 -2.06
N CYS A 402 8.65 13.36 -1.99
CA CYS A 402 9.20 12.40 -2.94
C CYS A 402 8.44 11.08 -2.92
N SER A 403 8.09 10.60 -1.73
CA SER A 403 7.34 9.38 -1.55
C SER A 403 5.98 9.44 -2.23
N ASN A 404 5.24 10.53 -2.01
CA ASN A 404 3.94 10.73 -2.64
C ASN A 404 4.05 10.83 -4.16
N GLY A 405 4.88 11.74 -4.66
CA GLY A 405 4.96 12.07 -6.08
C GLY A 405 5.63 11.01 -6.94
N GLU A 406 6.65 10.32 -6.41
CA GLU A 406 7.54 9.47 -7.20
C GLU A 406 7.40 7.97 -6.88
N THR A 407 6.96 7.60 -5.67
CA THR A 407 6.88 6.17 -5.28
C THR A 407 5.46 5.66 -5.12
N HIS A 408 4.51 6.53 -4.74
CA HIS A 408 3.12 6.18 -4.45
C HIS A 408 2.22 6.51 -5.64
N GLY A 409 2.14 7.78 -6.03
CA GLY A 409 1.28 8.28 -7.11
C GLY A 409 1.44 7.52 -8.44
N PRO A 410 2.67 7.21 -8.91
CA PRO A 410 2.86 6.48 -10.15
C PRO A 410 2.23 5.09 -10.17
N VAL A 411 2.23 4.37 -9.03
CA VAL A 411 1.64 3.03 -8.91
C VAL A 411 0.11 3.10 -9.06
N HIS A 412 -0.51 4.07 -8.38
CA HIS A 412 -1.93 4.37 -8.50
C HIS A 412 -2.36 4.67 -9.95
N ILE A 413 -1.55 5.47 -10.65
CA ILE A 413 -1.83 5.84 -12.03
C ILE A 413 -1.63 4.67 -13.00
N LEU A 414 -0.59 3.86 -12.79
CA LEU A 414 -0.28 2.69 -13.60
C LEU A 414 -1.36 1.61 -13.54
N ILE A 415 -1.99 1.41 -12.39
CA ILE A 415 -3.04 0.40 -12.22
C ILE A 415 -4.40 0.97 -12.63
N GLY A 416 -4.75 2.18 -12.16
CA GLY A 416 -6.07 2.76 -12.39
C GLY A 416 -6.25 3.30 -13.79
N GLY A 417 -5.30 4.11 -14.26
CA GLY A 417 -5.38 4.83 -15.53
C GLY A 417 -6.63 5.68 -15.68
N ALA A 418 -6.80 6.23 -16.88
CA ALA A 418 -8.00 6.99 -17.24
C ALA A 418 -8.32 6.88 -18.73
N TRP A 419 -9.60 7.01 -19.08
CA TRP A 419 -10.09 6.92 -20.45
C TRP A 419 -11.28 7.86 -20.67
N GLY A 420 -11.86 7.84 -21.88
CA GLY A 420 -13.03 8.65 -22.19
C GLY A 420 -12.75 10.15 -22.29
N ASP A 421 -11.57 10.55 -22.76
CA ASP A 421 -11.15 11.96 -22.92
C ASP A 421 -12.00 12.79 -23.90
N GLY A 422 -12.99 12.18 -24.56
CA GLY A 422 -13.82 12.84 -25.56
C GLY A 422 -13.06 13.27 -26.82
N GLY A 423 -11.86 12.72 -27.05
CA GLY A 423 -10.98 13.13 -28.14
C GLY A 423 -10.39 14.53 -27.96
N LEU A 424 -10.36 15.07 -26.74
CA LEU A 424 -9.84 16.41 -26.45
C LEU A 424 -8.34 16.55 -26.77
N PHE A 425 -7.57 15.48 -26.63
CA PHE A 425 -6.15 15.47 -27.02
C PHE A 425 -5.90 15.25 -28.52
N ASN A 426 -6.95 15.25 -29.35
CA ASN A 426 -6.80 15.25 -30.80
C ASN A 426 -6.50 16.65 -31.36
N ASP A 427 -6.65 17.70 -30.55
CA ASP A 427 -6.22 19.05 -30.92
C ASP A 427 -4.70 19.18 -30.71
N GLU A 428 -3.97 19.42 -31.79
CA GLU A 428 -2.51 19.55 -31.76
C GLU A 428 -2.06 20.70 -30.86
N ASP A 429 -2.91 21.73 -30.68
CA ASP A 429 -2.61 22.91 -29.87
C ASP A 429 -2.63 22.64 -28.36
N VAL A 430 -3.18 21.52 -27.88
CA VAL A 430 -3.22 21.18 -26.44
C VAL A 430 -2.31 20.01 -26.07
N THR A 431 -1.47 19.55 -27.00
CA THR A 431 -0.51 18.45 -26.78
C THR A 431 0.54 18.75 -25.72
N MET A 432 0.69 20.02 -25.30
CA MET A 432 1.56 20.38 -24.18
C MET A 432 1.03 19.95 -22.81
N VAL A 433 -0.29 19.74 -22.67
CA VAL A 433 -0.88 19.19 -21.45
C VAL A 433 -0.57 17.71 -21.47
N GLN A 434 0.32 17.26 -20.58
CA GLN A 434 0.54 15.83 -20.44
C GLN A 434 -0.77 15.20 -20.03
N LYS A 435 -1.18 14.17 -20.78
CA LYS A 435 -2.43 13.46 -20.58
C LYS A 435 -2.71 13.12 -19.12
N PRO A 436 -1.75 12.64 -18.33
CA PRO A 436 -2.03 12.23 -16.97
C PRO A 436 -2.23 13.39 -15.99
N ASP A 437 -1.56 14.52 -16.21
CA ASP A 437 -1.71 15.72 -15.39
C ASP A 437 -3.11 16.30 -15.48
N LYS A 438 -3.87 15.94 -16.54
CA LYS A 438 -5.25 16.37 -16.72
C LYS A 438 -6.13 16.13 -15.51
N LEU A 439 -6.05 14.95 -14.88
CA LEU A 439 -6.87 14.68 -13.70
C LEU A 439 -6.43 15.54 -12.51
N LEU A 440 -5.13 15.77 -12.36
CA LEU A 440 -4.57 16.63 -11.30
C LEU A 440 -5.00 18.10 -11.50
N PHE A 441 -4.90 18.61 -12.72
CA PHE A 441 -5.38 19.94 -13.10
C PHE A 441 -6.89 20.08 -12.90
N PHE A 442 -7.64 19.06 -13.29
CA PHE A 442 -9.08 18.99 -13.07
C PHE A 442 -9.43 19.09 -11.58
N LYS A 443 -8.74 18.34 -10.69
CA LYS A 443 -9.02 18.34 -9.25
C LYS A 443 -8.96 19.76 -8.66
N VAL A 444 -7.95 20.55 -9.01
CA VAL A 444 -7.82 21.93 -8.51
C VAL A 444 -8.92 22.84 -9.07
N LEU A 445 -9.26 22.71 -10.36
CA LEU A 445 -10.38 23.44 -10.97
C LEU A 445 -11.73 23.10 -10.31
N TRP A 446 -11.92 21.83 -9.96
CA TRP A 446 -13.12 21.35 -9.29
C TRP A 446 -13.20 21.84 -7.85
N ARG A 447 -12.13 21.70 -7.04
CA ARG A 447 -12.07 22.17 -5.63
C ARG A 447 -12.25 23.68 -5.49
N MET A 448 -11.65 24.46 -6.39
CA MET A 448 -11.86 25.92 -6.43
C MET A 448 -13.22 26.35 -7.01
N GLY A 449 -14.00 25.38 -7.48
CA GLY A 449 -15.34 25.60 -7.97
C GLY A 449 -15.45 26.25 -9.35
N TYR A 450 -14.40 26.23 -10.16
CA TYR A 450 -14.53 26.63 -11.57
C TYR A 450 -15.18 25.55 -12.44
N THR A 451 -15.04 24.29 -12.03
CA THR A 451 -15.68 23.16 -12.71
C THR A 451 -16.92 22.68 -11.96
N ARG A 452 -17.95 22.25 -12.70
CA ARG A 452 -19.15 21.60 -12.17
C ARG A 452 -19.37 20.25 -12.81
N CYS A 453 -19.77 19.29 -12.00
CA CYS A 453 -20.12 17.93 -12.41
C CYS A 453 -21.62 17.70 -12.17
N PRO A 454 -22.30 16.87 -12.98
CA PRO A 454 -23.70 16.56 -12.74
C PRO A 454 -23.89 15.67 -11.49
N ASP A 455 -24.85 16.04 -10.64
CA ASP A 455 -25.24 15.23 -9.46
C ASP A 455 -26.10 14.01 -9.82
N THR A 456 -26.63 13.98 -11.05
CA THR A 456 -27.46 12.86 -11.52
C THR A 456 -27.28 12.69 -13.03
N CYS A 457 -27.07 11.44 -13.43
CA CYS A 457 -26.79 11.04 -14.79
C CYS A 457 -27.70 9.90 -15.22
N THR A 458 -27.95 9.85 -16.53
CA THR A 458 -28.76 8.79 -17.15
C THR A 458 -27.88 7.99 -18.09
N TYR A 459 -27.96 6.66 -17.99
CA TYR A 459 -27.24 5.76 -18.89
C TYR A 459 -27.43 6.12 -20.36
N GLY A 460 -26.34 6.16 -21.10
CA GLY A 460 -26.33 6.48 -22.54
C GLY A 460 -26.42 7.98 -22.88
N THR A 461 -26.46 8.87 -21.88
CA THR A 461 -26.36 10.33 -22.08
C THR A 461 -24.95 10.82 -21.69
N PRO A 462 -24.43 11.89 -22.33
CA PRO A 462 -23.16 12.50 -21.91
C PRO A 462 -23.28 13.01 -20.46
N CYS A 463 -22.51 12.40 -19.57
CA CYS A 463 -22.38 12.76 -18.17
C CYS A 463 -20.94 13.25 -17.96
N LYS A 464 -20.73 14.56 -18.01
CA LYS A 464 -19.39 15.16 -18.03
C LYS A 464 -19.34 16.39 -17.16
N CYS A 465 -18.19 16.60 -16.53
CA CYS A 465 -17.91 17.86 -15.87
C CYS A 465 -17.63 18.94 -16.93
N SER A 466 -17.80 20.21 -16.57
CA SER A 466 -17.45 21.31 -17.46
C SER A 466 -17.22 22.60 -16.67
N VAL A 467 -16.45 23.53 -17.23
CA VAL A 467 -16.43 24.91 -16.80
C VAL A 467 -17.65 25.62 -17.41
N PRO A 468 -18.60 26.10 -16.60
CA PRO A 468 -19.77 26.83 -17.08
C PRO A 468 -19.38 28.03 -17.96
N GLN A 469 -20.09 28.23 -19.07
CA GLN A 469 -19.81 29.34 -19.99
C GLN A 469 -19.90 30.70 -19.27
N GLN A 470 -20.77 30.83 -18.28
CA GLN A 470 -20.88 32.05 -17.47
C GLN A 470 -19.58 32.41 -16.73
N TYR A 471 -18.79 31.42 -16.30
CA TYR A 471 -17.49 31.69 -15.68
C TYR A 471 -16.46 32.15 -16.71
N ILE A 472 -16.45 31.54 -17.89
CA ILE A 472 -15.56 31.97 -18.98
C ILE A 472 -15.91 33.40 -19.40
N ASP A 473 -17.20 33.72 -19.54
CA ASP A 473 -17.66 35.07 -19.90
C ASP A 473 -17.35 36.11 -18.80
N ALA A 474 -17.39 35.70 -17.52
CA ALA A 474 -17.18 36.59 -16.38
C ALA A 474 -15.69 36.83 -16.05
N TYR A 475 -14.87 35.78 -16.11
CA TYR A 475 -13.48 35.81 -15.64
C TYR A 475 -12.45 35.70 -16.77
N GLY A 476 -12.78 35.01 -17.87
CA GLY A 476 -11.85 34.64 -18.92
C GLY A 476 -11.00 33.40 -18.56
N ALA A 477 -10.59 32.65 -19.59
CA ALA A 477 -9.87 31.39 -19.40
C ALA A 477 -8.48 31.57 -18.78
N GLU A 478 -7.73 32.62 -19.18
CA GLU A 478 -6.43 32.95 -18.59
C GLU A 478 -6.53 33.18 -17.08
N THR A 479 -7.53 33.95 -16.64
CA THR A 479 -7.74 34.26 -15.22
C THR A 479 -8.03 32.99 -14.42
N ILE A 480 -8.88 32.10 -14.94
CA ILE A 480 -9.22 30.83 -14.29
C ILE A 480 -7.96 29.96 -14.14
N LEU A 481 -7.20 29.76 -15.23
CA LEU A 481 -5.99 28.94 -15.21
C LEU A 481 -4.91 29.50 -14.28
N LYS A 482 -4.80 30.83 -14.17
CA LYS A 482 -3.90 31.49 -13.21
C LYS A 482 -4.36 31.33 -11.76
N ALA A 483 -5.66 31.43 -11.51
CA ALA A 483 -6.23 31.25 -10.19
C ALA A 483 -6.03 29.82 -9.65
N THR A 484 -6.07 28.82 -10.52
CA THR A 484 -5.99 27.39 -10.16
C THR A 484 -4.59 26.79 -10.24
N ASN A 485 -3.55 27.62 -10.33
CA ASN A 485 -2.15 27.22 -10.52
C ASN A 485 -1.84 26.37 -11.78
N VAL A 486 -2.83 25.96 -12.57
CA VAL A 486 -2.63 25.22 -13.83
C VAL A 486 -1.78 26.02 -14.81
N TYR A 487 -1.93 27.35 -14.85
CA TYR A 487 -1.06 28.22 -15.64
C TYR A 487 0.42 28.05 -15.29
N TYR A 488 0.74 27.97 -14.00
CA TYR A 488 2.14 27.94 -13.54
C TYR A 488 2.79 26.59 -13.83
N ALA A 489 2.05 25.49 -13.75
CA ALA A 489 2.48 24.18 -14.21
C ALA A 489 2.84 24.17 -15.72
N LEU A 490 2.19 25.03 -16.51
CA LEU A 490 2.37 25.14 -17.96
C LEU A 490 2.96 26.48 -18.38
N GLU A 491 3.67 27.19 -17.50
CA GLU A 491 4.05 28.60 -17.70
C GLU A 491 4.90 28.75 -18.96
N ASN A 492 5.86 27.85 -19.17
CA ASN A 492 6.77 27.88 -20.32
C ASN A 492 6.00 27.81 -21.65
N GLN A 493 4.91 27.06 -21.69
CA GLN A 493 4.07 26.84 -22.86
C GLN A 493 3.02 27.95 -23.02
N LEU A 494 2.54 28.54 -21.91
CA LEU A 494 1.46 29.51 -21.90
C LEU A 494 1.90 30.98 -21.84
N LYS A 495 3.17 31.28 -21.58
CA LYS A 495 3.66 32.66 -21.39
C LYS A 495 3.30 33.64 -22.53
N ASN A 496 3.20 33.13 -23.75
CA ASN A 496 2.87 33.91 -24.95
C ASN A 496 1.59 33.42 -25.63
N ALA A 497 0.75 32.65 -24.91
CA ALA A 497 -0.52 32.17 -25.42
C ALA A 497 -1.49 33.32 -25.69
N ASP A 498 -2.35 33.16 -26.69
CA ASP A 498 -3.50 34.02 -26.90
C ASP A 498 -4.75 33.48 -26.18
N ASP A 499 -5.83 34.26 -26.19
CA ASP A 499 -7.09 33.91 -25.54
C ASP A 499 -7.66 32.58 -26.07
N GLU A 500 -7.42 32.26 -27.35
CA GLU A 500 -7.86 31.01 -27.97
C GLU A 500 -7.13 29.82 -27.35
N LEU A 501 -5.81 29.88 -27.23
CA LEU A 501 -5.02 28.81 -26.62
C LEU A 501 -5.35 28.63 -25.12
N PHE A 502 -5.53 29.72 -24.36
CA PHE A 502 -5.99 29.61 -22.97
C PHE A 502 -7.34 28.90 -22.85
N LEU A 503 -8.28 29.24 -23.74
CA LEU A 503 -9.59 28.58 -23.76
C LEU A 503 -9.47 27.09 -24.12
N LYS A 504 -8.65 26.74 -25.11
CA LYS A 504 -8.40 25.35 -25.49
C LYS A 504 -7.82 24.54 -24.34
N VAL A 505 -6.82 25.08 -23.63
CA VAL A 505 -6.23 24.42 -22.46
C VAL A 505 -7.26 24.25 -21.34
N LEU A 506 -8.03 25.28 -21.00
CA LEU A 506 -9.08 25.17 -19.98
C LEU A 506 -10.12 24.09 -20.33
N ARG A 507 -10.56 24.04 -21.59
CA ARG A 507 -11.48 23.00 -22.08
C ARG A 507 -10.86 21.61 -22.12
N ALA A 508 -9.54 21.48 -22.23
CA ALA A 508 -8.86 20.19 -22.20
C ALA A 508 -8.84 19.57 -20.79
N VAL A 509 -8.87 20.40 -19.74
CA VAL A 509 -8.71 19.98 -18.33
C VAL A 509 -10.00 20.09 -17.50
N GLU A 510 -11.14 20.47 -18.09
CA GLU A 510 -12.40 20.66 -17.36
C GLU A 510 -13.19 19.39 -17.06
N ASP A 511 -12.86 18.27 -17.70
CA ASP A 511 -13.56 16.99 -17.57
C ASP A 511 -12.55 15.86 -17.48
N PRO A 512 -12.47 15.09 -16.39
CA PRO A 512 -11.45 14.07 -16.21
C PRO A 512 -11.75 12.82 -17.06
N GLY A 513 -12.90 12.75 -17.73
CA GLY A 513 -13.36 11.51 -18.34
C GLY A 513 -13.68 10.48 -17.25
N ILE A 514 -13.18 9.26 -17.43
CA ILE A 514 -13.33 8.16 -16.48
C ILE A 514 -11.95 7.79 -15.94
N ALA A 515 -11.82 7.66 -14.62
CA ALA A 515 -10.62 7.14 -13.98
C ALA A 515 -10.90 5.75 -13.39
N GLY A 516 -9.94 4.82 -13.50
CA GLY A 516 -10.00 3.59 -12.71
C GLY A 516 -9.86 3.88 -11.23
N GLU A 517 -10.30 2.95 -10.38
CA GLU A 517 -10.43 3.12 -8.93
C GLU A 517 -9.10 3.58 -8.34
N MET A 518 -8.02 2.86 -8.66
CA MET A 518 -6.67 3.16 -8.19
C MET A 518 -6.18 4.58 -8.55
N PHE A 519 -6.71 5.23 -9.60
CA PHE A 519 -6.34 6.61 -9.96
C PHE A 519 -7.33 7.66 -9.43
N SER A 520 -8.25 7.29 -8.55
CA SER A 520 -9.27 8.19 -7.98
C SER A 520 -9.27 8.14 -6.45
N SER A 521 -10.06 9.00 -5.80
CA SER A 521 -10.22 8.96 -4.34
C SER A 521 -11.00 7.73 -3.86
N ALA A 522 -11.43 6.83 -4.77
CA ALA A 522 -12.01 5.52 -4.45
C ALA A 522 -10.98 4.37 -4.53
N ALA A 523 -9.68 4.68 -4.56
CA ALA A 523 -8.60 3.70 -4.73
C ALA A 523 -8.62 2.56 -3.71
N ALA A 524 -9.00 2.85 -2.47
CA ALA A 524 -9.11 1.86 -1.39
C ALA A 524 -10.08 0.71 -1.68
N PHE A 525 -11.00 0.87 -2.64
CA PHE A 525 -11.85 -0.23 -3.06
C PHE A 525 -11.12 -1.27 -3.91
N ASP A 526 -10.00 -0.94 -4.57
CA ASP A 526 -9.22 -1.92 -5.31
C ASP A 526 -8.43 -2.85 -4.36
N PRO A 527 -8.57 -4.18 -4.45
CA PRO A 527 -7.84 -5.11 -3.58
C PRO A 527 -6.30 -4.95 -3.60
N THR A 528 -5.72 -4.43 -4.68
CA THR A 528 -4.26 -4.16 -4.79
C THR A 528 -3.79 -2.97 -3.94
N PHE A 529 -4.71 -2.15 -3.43
CA PHE A 529 -4.41 -1.01 -2.57
C PHE A 529 -3.71 -1.44 -1.27
N TRP A 530 -4.14 -2.56 -0.68
CA TRP A 530 -3.74 -2.99 0.65
C TRP A 530 -2.25 -3.34 0.80
N PRO A 531 -1.63 -4.13 -0.10
CA PRO A 531 -0.21 -4.42 0.01
C PRO A 531 0.71 -3.27 -0.48
N LEU A 532 0.18 -2.25 -1.17
CA LEU A 532 0.96 -1.19 -1.83
C LEU A 532 1.80 -0.37 -0.83
N HIS A 533 1.17 0.10 0.24
CA HIS A 533 1.77 1.12 1.11
C HIS A 533 2.95 0.63 1.95
N GLY A 534 3.11 -0.70 2.09
CA GLY A 534 4.17 -1.28 2.92
C GLY A 534 5.59 -1.00 2.40
N GLN A 535 5.80 -0.84 1.09
CA GLN A 535 7.13 -0.49 0.56
C GLN A 535 7.55 0.93 0.99
N LEU A 536 6.60 1.87 0.97
CA LEU A 536 6.82 3.23 1.43
C LEU A 536 7.11 3.27 2.94
N GLU A 537 6.32 2.55 3.74
CA GLU A 537 6.55 2.42 5.16
C GLU A 537 7.94 1.87 5.48
N ARG A 538 8.34 0.80 4.77
CA ARG A 538 9.66 0.19 4.92
C ARG A 538 10.80 1.15 4.61
N LEU A 539 10.63 2.00 3.60
CA LEU A 539 11.62 3.01 3.23
C LEU A 539 11.86 4.02 4.37
N LEU A 540 10.78 4.56 4.96
CA LEU A 540 10.86 5.46 6.12
C LEU A 540 11.39 4.73 7.35
N GLY A 541 10.89 3.53 7.64
CA GLY A 541 11.29 2.76 8.81
C GLY A 541 12.76 2.37 8.79
N ALA A 542 13.29 1.90 7.64
CA ALA A 542 14.71 1.62 7.48
C ALA A 542 15.57 2.86 7.76
N LYS A 543 15.12 4.04 7.33
CA LYS A 543 15.81 5.31 7.62
C LYS A 543 15.82 5.64 9.11
N ARG A 544 14.67 5.49 9.78
CA ARG A 544 14.52 5.76 11.22
C ARG A 544 15.30 4.77 12.09
N ILE A 545 15.41 3.52 11.66
CA ILE A 545 16.34 2.53 12.24
C ILE A 545 17.79 3.04 12.13
N MET A 546 18.23 3.45 10.94
CA MET A 546 19.59 3.96 10.74
C MET A 546 19.88 5.24 11.52
N ILE A 547 18.87 6.09 11.76
CA ILE A 547 18.96 7.25 12.65
C ILE A 547 19.14 6.79 14.10
N SER A 548 18.32 5.85 14.57
CA SER A 548 18.37 5.30 15.92
C SER A 548 19.69 4.58 16.22
N GLN A 549 20.27 3.91 15.23
CA GLN A 549 21.61 3.31 15.28
C GLN A 549 22.76 4.34 15.23
N GLY A 550 22.47 5.60 14.88
CA GLY A 550 23.46 6.67 14.72
C GLY A 550 24.23 6.64 13.40
N THR A 551 23.81 5.81 12.44
CA THR A 551 24.37 5.74 11.09
C THR A 551 23.99 6.98 10.27
N ILE A 552 22.76 7.47 10.41
CA ILE A 552 22.30 8.75 9.86
C ILE A 552 22.19 9.75 11.01
N THR A 553 22.81 10.93 10.87
CA THR A 553 22.85 11.95 11.93
C THR A 553 22.32 13.32 11.50
N ASN A 554 22.02 13.49 10.20
CA ASN A 554 21.61 14.77 9.62
C ASN A 554 20.27 14.61 8.88
N PHE A 555 19.25 14.13 9.57
CA PHE A 555 17.87 14.10 9.04
C PHE A 555 17.00 15.04 9.86
N ASP A 556 16.34 15.98 9.19
CA ASP A 556 15.42 16.91 9.82
C ASP A 556 14.03 16.30 9.92
N GLU A 557 13.66 15.82 11.13
CA GLU A 557 12.34 15.26 11.41
C GLU A 557 11.30 16.34 11.78
N THR A 558 11.63 17.63 11.64
CA THR A 558 10.64 18.69 11.86
C THR A 558 9.46 18.51 10.91
N TRP A 559 8.25 18.48 11.46
CA TRP A 559 7.03 18.41 10.67
C TRP A 559 6.89 19.69 9.85
N ALA A 560 6.96 19.55 8.53
CA ALA A 560 6.88 20.68 7.64
C ALA A 560 6.23 20.28 6.32
N PHE A 561 5.61 21.27 5.71
CA PHE A 561 5.35 21.25 4.29
C PHE A 561 6.62 21.70 3.58
N THR A 562 7.09 20.89 2.63
CA THR A 562 7.82 21.49 1.52
C THR A 562 6.83 22.41 0.82
N GLU A 563 7.22 23.66 0.52
CA GLU A 563 6.51 24.40 -0.52
C GLU A 563 6.68 23.53 -1.77
N TYR A 564 5.65 22.72 -2.08
CA TYR A 564 5.65 21.82 -3.22
C TYR A 564 6.18 22.62 -4.40
N ASN A 565 7.34 22.19 -4.91
CA ASN A 565 8.16 23.04 -5.74
C ASN A 565 7.31 23.48 -6.93
N LYS A 566 7.11 24.78 -7.13
CA LYS A 566 6.39 25.29 -8.31
C LYS A 566 6.98 24.75 -9.63
N ALA A 567 8.20 24.24 -9.61
CA ALA A 567 8.88 23.59 -10.72
C ALA A 567 8.56 22.09 -10.93
N SER A 568 8.01 21.35 -9.96
CA SER A 568 7.62 19.94 -10.16
C SER A 568 6.38 19.76 -11.04
N GLY A 569 5.67 20.85 -11.37
CA GLY A 569 4.61 20.85 -12.38
C GLY A 569 3.29 20.22 -11.95
N ALA A 570 3.17 19.62 -10.76
CA ALA A 570 1.88 19.13 -10.29
C ALA A 570 1.00 20.30 -9.79
N ALA A 571 -0.27 20.31 -10.20
CA ALA A 571 -1.24 21.25 -9.65
C ALA A 571 -1.78 20.71 -8.32
N TYR A 572 -1.55 21.48 -7.27
CA TYR A 572 -2.13 21.26 -5.95
C TYR A 572 -2.92 22.50 -5.52
N LEU A 573 -3.85 22.31 -4.59
CA LEU A 573 -4.57 23.41 -3.95
C LEU A 573 -3.76 23.89 -2.74
N ASN A 574 -3.16 25.07 -2.84
CA ASN A 574 -2.48 25.70 -1.70
C ASN A 574 -3.53 26.39 -0.80
N GLY A 575 -4.33 25.65 -0.05
CA GLY A 575 -5.39 26.22 0.79
C GLY A 575 -6.61 25.34 1.01
N VAL A 576 -7.65 25.98 1.54
CA VAL A 576 -8.97 25.37 1.77
C VAL A 576 -10.04 26.21 1.11
N CYS A 577 -10.97 25.57 0.40
CA CYS A 577 -12.13 26.20 -0.21
C CYS A 577 -13.41 25.88 0.56
N ASP A 578 -14.03 26.87 1.20
CA ASP A 578 -15.29 26.68 1.93
C ASP A 578 -16.49 26.77 0.98
N TRP A 579 -17.21 25.65 0.83
CA TRP A 579 -18.41 25.51 0.02
C TRP A 579 -19.72 25.75 0.78
N SER A 580 -19.70 26.13 2.07
CA SER A 580 -20.89 26.25 2.91
C SER A 580 -21.97 27.22 2.38
N ASN A 581 -21.59 28.13 1.49
CA ASN A 581 -22.49 29.09 0.83
C ASN A 581 -23.04 28.60 -0.54
N VAL A 582 -22.68 27.39 -0.97
CA VAL A 582 -23.09 26.79 -2.24
C VAL A 582 -24.27 25.84 -2.00
N ALA A 583 -25.36 26.00 -2.74
CA ALA A 583 -26.60 25.26 -2.52
C ALA A 583 -26.59 23.81 -3.07
N GLY A 584 -25.62 23.45 -3.92
CA GLY A 584 -25.51 22.15 -4.58
C GLY A 584 -24.59 22.22 -5.80
N ALA A 585 -24.29 21.10 -6.48
CA ALA A 585 -23.37 21.15 -7.63
C ALA A 585 -23.97 21.88 -8.85
N GLY A 586 -25.29 22.08 -8.91
CA GLY A 586 -25.90 22.96 -9.91
C GLY A 586 -25.74 24.46 -9.63
N ASP A 587 -25.30 24.85 -8.43
CA ASP A 587 -25.13 26.24 -8.03
C ASP A 587 -23.79 26.82 -8.54
N LEU A 588 -23.87 27.99 -9.15
CA LEU A 588 -22.75 28.70 -9.76
C LEU A 588 -22.12 29.73 -8.80
N THR A 589 -22.46 29.68 -7.53
CA THR A 589 -21.73 30.37 -6.48
C THR A 589 -20.35 29.72 -6.33
N LEU A 590 -19.28 30.54 -6.42
CA LEU A 590 -17.92 30.06 -6.14
C LEU A 590 -17.72 29.88 -4.63
N PRO A 591 -16.98 28.85 -4.19
CA PRO A 591 -16.59 28.71 -2.79
C PRO A 591 -15.68 29.85 -2.34
N THR A 592 -15.56 30.05 -1.03
CA THR A 592 -14.60 31.01 -0.48
C THR A 592 -13.28 30.30 -0.20
N CYS A 593 -12.29 30.51 -1.05
CA CYS A 593 -10.96 29.90 -0.89
C CYS A 593 -10.01 30.79 -0.10
N THR A 594 -9.38 30.21 0.92
CA THR A 594 -8.33 30.82 1.74
C THR A 594 -7.02 30.09 1.41
N LEU A 595 -6.06 30.80 0.81
CA LEU A 595 -4.85 30.19 0.22
C LEU A 595 -3.60 30.24 1.11
N ASP A 596 -3.73 30.76 2.32
CA ASP A 596 -2.67 30.91 3.33
C ASP A 596 -2.92 30.02 4.56
N VAL A 597 -3.79 29.03 4.43
CA VAL A 597 -4.09 28.02 5.45
C VAL A 597 -3.71 26.64 4.96
N ILE A 598 -3.30 25.79 5.89
CA ILE A 598 -3.02 24.39 5.64
C ILE A 598 -4.32 23.60 5.81
N CYS A 599 -4.58 22.68 4.88
CA CYS A 599 -5.72 21.77 4.95
C CYS A 599 -5.61 20.87 6.20
N ASP A 600 -6.75 20.58 6.83
CA ASP A 600 -6.80 19.66 7.96
C ASP A 600 -6.29 18.26 7.55
N GLY A 601 -5.67 17.54 8.48
CA GLY A 601 -4.97 16.27 8.23
C GLY A 601 -3.49 16.44 7.88
N HIS A 602 -2.97 17.64 7.75
CA HIS A 602 -1.56 17.83 7.37
C HIS A 602 -0.70 18.59 8.37
N ASN A 603 -1.29 19.28 9.34
CA ASN A 603 -0.50 19.86 10.42
C ASN A 603 -0.07 18.77 11.40
N GLU A 604 1.03 19.05 12.10
CA GLU A 604 1.62 18.16 13.11
C GLU A 604 0.61 17.72 14.18
N ASP A 605 -0.22 18.66 14.63
CA ASP A 605 -1.20 18.47 15.71
C ASP A 605 -2.61 18.06 15.20
N ASP A 606 -2.79 17.86 13.88
CA ASP A 606 -4.10 17.43 13.35
C ASP A 606 -4.38 16.00 13.80
N VAL A 607 -5.59 15.77 14.32
CA VAL A 607 -6.01 14.47 14.87
C VAL A 607 -6.40 13.55 13.72
N LEU A 608 -5.80 12.37 13.68
CA LEU A 608 -6.15 11.31 12.76
C LEU A 608 -7.51 10.72 13.12
N GLU A 609 -8.31 10.35 12.13
CA GLU A 609 -9.57 9.64 12.34
C GLU A 609 -9.40 8.15 12.71
N PHE A 610 -8.16 7.72 12.91
CA PHE A 610 -7.79 6.35 13.27
C PHE A 610 -7.43 6.28 14.76
N SER A 611 -7.95 5.29 15.45
CA SER A 611 -7.85 5.20 16.90
C SER A 611 -7.96 3.77 17.40
N ASN A 612 -7.65 3.59 18.69
CA ASN A 612 -7.91 2.37 19.44
C ASN A 612 -7.22 1.11 18.87
N PHE A 613 -6.06 1.24 18.23
CA PHE A 613 -5.23 0.14 17.77
C PHE A 613 -4.76 -0.80 18.89
N LEU A 614 -4.59 -0.30 20.12
CA LEU A 614 -4.13 -1.07 21.28
C LEU A 614 -5.28 -1.56 22.19
N ASP A 615 -6.53 -1.29 21.81
CA ASP A 615 -7.71 -1.48 22.65
C ASP A 615 -7.64 -0.67 23.97
N LEU A 616 -7.04 0.51 23.93
CA LEU A 616 -6.84 1.42 25.07
C LEU A 616 -7.60 2.75 24.92
N ASP A 617 -8.54 2.83 23.96
CA ASP A 617 -9.28 4.04 23.59
C ASP A 617 -8.36 5.23 23.23
N GLU A 618 -7.22 4.95 22.59
CA GLU A 618 -6.24 5.98 22.25
C GLU A 618 -6.53 6.70 20.93
N GLU A 619 -6.22 8.00 20.89
CA GLU A 619 -6.31 8.89 19.72
C GLU A 619 -4.91 9.39 19.36
N TYR A 620 -4.68 9.72 18.09
CA TYR A 620 -3.37 10.14 17.61
C TYR A 620 -3.45 11.44 16.81
N THR A 621 -2.56 12.37 17.09
CA THR A 621 -2.19 13.41 16.11
C THR A 621 -1.27 12.82 15.03
N ASN A 622 -0.99 13.58 13.97
CA ASN A 622 0.05 13.24 13.01
C ASN A 622 1.40 12.98 13.69
N ALA A 623 1.82 13.84 14.63
CA ALA A 623 3.05 13.63 15.40
C ALA A 623 3.00 12.39 16.29
N ASP A 624 1.92 12.19 17.05
CA ASP A 624 1.78 11.01 17.91
C ASP A 624 1.85 9.72 17.09
N PHE A 625 1.19 9.70 15.93
CA PHE A 625 1.17 8.52 15.08
C PHE A 625 2.53 8.29 14.39
N TYR A 626 3.23 9.35 13.99
CA TYR A 626 4.60 9.25 13.47
C TYR A 626 5.54 8.62 14.50
N GLU A 627 5.43 8.99 15.78
CA GLU A 627 6.19 8.33 16.85
C GLU A 627 5.72 6.89 17.09
N PHE A 628 4.41 6.64 17.09
CA PHE A 628 3.83 5.31 17.25
C PHE A 628 4.36 4.30 16.23
N ILE A 629 4.49 4.69 14.95
CA ILE A 629 4.99 3.82 13.87
C ILE A 629 6.52 3.72 13.80
N HIS A 630 7.27 4.24 14.78
CA HIS A 630 8.71 4.02 14.82
C HIS A 630 9.01 2.51 14.92
N PRO A 631 9.94 1.93 14.13
CA PRO A 631 10.23 0.48 14.18
C PRO A 631 10.69 -0.05 15.55
N TRP A 632 11.26 0.82 16.37
CA TRP A 632 11.67 0.53 17.75
C TRP A 632 10.59 0.83 18.80
N SER A 633 9.39 1.25 18.39
CA SER A 633 8.25 1.44 19.28
C SER A 633 7.86 0.11 19.93
N GLU A 634 7.70 0.09 21.25
CA GLU A 634 7.22 -1.08 21.98
C GLU A 634 5.75 -1.37 21.63
N ASP A 635 4.97 -0.32 21.41
CA ASP A 635 3.52 -0.37 21.21
C ASP A 635 3.11 -0.70 19.77
N LEU A 636 3.98 -0.47 18.77
CA LEU A 636 3.68 -0.84 17.38
C LEU A 636 3.44 -2.36 17.27
N PRO A 637 2.24 -2.84 16.90
CA PRO A 637 1.93 -4.27 17.00
C PRO A 637 2.58 -5.13 15.91
N TYR A 638 3.26 -4.53 14.93
CA TYR A 638 3.90 -5.25 13.82
C TYR A 638 5.34 -4.79 13.56
N THR A 639 6.05 -5.58 12.75
CA THR A 639 7.33 -5.27 12.11
C THR A 639 7.31 -5.85 10.69
N TYR A 640 8.35 -5.57 9.92
CA TYR A 640 8.63 -6.24 8.65
C TYR A 640 9.61 -7.40 8.82
N ASP A 641 9.52 -8.41 7.96
CA ASP A 641 10.43 -9.55 7.89
C ASP A 641 11.87 -9.17 7.53
N THR A 642 12.02 -8.08 6.78
CA THR A 642 13.28 -7.45 6.46
C THR A 642 13.14 -5.93 6.28
N TRP A 643 14.19 -5.18 6.60
CA TRP A 643 14.34 -3.75 6.29
C TRP A 643 15.29 -3.50 5.11
N ASP A 644 15.84 -4.58 4.54
CA ASP A 644 16.79 -4.52 3.43
C ASP A 644 16.09 -4.37 2.08
N PHE A 645 16.76 -3.64 1.20
CA PHE A 645 16.43 -3.50 -0.21
C PHE A 645 17.56 -4.11 -1.05
N ASP A 646 17.90 -5.38 -0.77
CA ASP A 646 19.05 -6.09 -1.36
C ASP A 646 18.99 -6.11 -2.89
N TYR A 647 17.79 -6.28 -3.47
CA TYR A 647 17.60 -6.23 -4.92
C TYR A 647 18.02 -4.87 -5.51
N CYS A 648 17.86 -3.78 -4.76
CA CYS A 648 18.36 -2.47 -5.16
C CYS A 648 19.87 -2.35 -4.99
N ALA A 649 20.46 -2.94 -3.96
CA ALA A 649 21.92 -3.02 -3.85
C ALA A 649 22.53 -3.78 -5.03
N ASP A 650 21.93 -4.91 -5.42
CA ASP A 650 22.30 -5.70 -6.61
C ASP A 650 22.15 -4.90 -7.91
N ALA A 651 21.13 -4.04 -8.00
CA ALA A 651 20.92 -3.10 -9.11
C ALA A 651 21.87 -1.87 -9.08
N GLY A 652 22.72 -1.73 -8.05
CA GLY A 652 23.69 -0.63 -7.92
C GLY A 652 23.21 0.57 -7.10
N PHE A 653 22.08 0.45 -6.40
CA PHE A 653 21.41 1.48 -5.62
C PHE A 653 21.34 1.12 -4.13
N SER A 654 22.49 0.94 -3.47
CA SER A 654 22.54 0.61 -2.03
C SER A 654 22.08 1.76 -1.12
N PHE A 655 21.38 1.41 -0.03
CA PHE A 655 20.81 2.34 0.96
C PHE A 655 21.73 2.55 2.17
N THR A 656 22.69 1.65 2.40
CA THR A 656 23.57 1.61 3.59
C THR A 656 24.92 2.30 3.42
N ALA A 657 25.19 2.89 2.25
CA ALA A 657 26.49 3.51 1.95
C ALA A 657 26.66 4.90 2.60
N THR A 658 26.90 4.95 3.91
CA THR A 658 27.51 6.12 4.56
C THR A 658 28.99 6.23 4.15
N SER A 659 29.25 7.00 3.09
CA SER A 659 30.55 7.55 2.68
C SER A 659 31.81 6.70 2.92
N SER A 660 32.30 5.97 1.91
CA SER A 660 33.74 5.88 1.57
C SER A 660 34.06 4.87 0.45
N ALA A 661 33.85 5.27 -0.81
CA ALA A 661 34.72 4.91 -1.94
C ALA A 661 34.21 5.61 -3.21
N ILE A 662 34.65 6.85 -3.44
CA ILE A 662 34.66 7.38 -4.80
C ILE A 662 35.62 6.49 -5.58
N ASN A 663 35.08 5.61 -6.42
CA ASN A 663 35.84 4.88 -7.41
C ASN A 663 36.32 5.92 -8.44
N PRO A 664 37.63 6.22 -8.59
CA PRO A 664 38.10 7.32 -9.45
C PRO A 664 37.90 7.09 -10.96
N GLY A 665 37.14 6.06 -11.34
CA GLY A 665 36.87 5.66 -12.72
C GLY A 665 35.39 5.65 -13.12
N ALA A 666 34.46 6.00 -12.23
CA ALA A 666 33.07 6.23 -12.62
C ALA A 666 32.92 7.68 -13.12
N PRO A 667 32.34 7.93 -14.30
CA PRO A 667 32.12 9.29 -14.78
C PRO A 667 31.22 10.03 -13.78
N ASN A 668 31.81 11.05 -13.17
CA ASN A 668 31.18 11.93 -12.22
C ASN A 668 30.23 12.87 -12.97
N THR A 669 29.00 12.43 -13.20
CA THR A 669 27.90 13.28 -13.70
C THR A 669 26.63 12.95 -12.94
N ASN A 670 26.43 13.62 -11.80
CA ASN A 670 25.22 14.42 -11.58
C ASN A 670 25.28 15.05 -10.18
N PRO A 671 25.37 16.39 -10.08
CA PRO A 671 24.74 17.08 -8.97
C PRO A 671 23.24 16.75 -9.00
N LEU A 672 22.57 16.83 -7.85
CA LEU A 672 21.11 17.02 -7.77
C LEU A 672 20.65 17.84 -8.98
N PRO A 673 19.58 17.46 -9.71
CA PRO A 673 19.01 18.33 -10.71
C PRO A 673 18.47 19.56 -9.99
N ASN A 674 19.33 20.55 -9.78
CA ASN A 674 18.90 21.93 -9.76
C ASN A 674 18.27 22.16 -11.12
N ASP A 675 16.97 22.26 -11.07
CA ASP A 675 16.01 22.34 -12.16
C ASP A 675 16.30 23.53 -13.09
N LYS A 676 17.26 23.33 -13.99
CA LYS A 676 17.64 24.30 -15.03
C LYS A 676 17.83 23.69 -16.40
N ASN A 677 17.34 22.47 -16.63
CA ASN A 677 17.42 21.88 -17.96
C ASN A 677 16.12 21.18 -18.33
N THR A 678 15.24 21.94 -18.98
CA THR A 678 13.91 21.56 -19.49
C THR A 678 13.92 20.53 -20.63
N ASP A 679 15.00 19.76 -20.80
CA ASP A 679 15.23 18.94 -21.99
C ASP A 679 15.34 17.42 -21.70
N ASN A 680 15.10 16.95 -20.46
CA ASN A 680 15.25 15.53 -20.10
C ASN A 680 14.10 14.95 -19.25
N LEU A 681 12.85 15.21 -19.64
CA LEU A 681 11.78 14.23 -19.40
C LEU A 681 11.93 13.12 -20.47
N PRO A 682 11.88 11.83 -20.12
CA PRO A 682 12.01 10.75 -21.10
C PRO A 682 10.77 10.74 -22.01
N GLY A 683 10.93 11.16 -23.26
CA GLY A 683 9.83 11.13 -24.24
C GLY A 683 9.94 12.12 -25.39
N ILE A 684 11.08 12.16 -26.12
CA ILE A 684 11.13 12.83 -27.43
C ILE A 684 11.59 11.83 -28.49
N PRO A 685 10.66 11.26 -29.30
CA PRO A 685 11.05 10.67 -30.58
C PRO A 685 11.49 11.80 -31.52
N GLY A 686 12.80 11.86 -31.77
CA GLY A 686 13.38 12.79 -32.72
C GLY A 686 12.90 12.56 -34.15
N LYS A 687 12.40 13.65 -34.75
CA LYS A 687 12.33 14.00 -36.17
C LYS A 687 13.10 13.08 -37.14
N GLN A 688 12.36 12.46 -38.05
CA GLN A 688 12.54 12.62 -39.50
C GLN A 688 11.20 12.95 -40.14
#